data_AF-A0A4R4TMH1-F1
#
_entry.id   AF-A0A4R4TMH1-F1
#
_cell.length_a   1.000
_cell.length_b   1.000
_cell.length_c   1.000
_cell.angle_alpha   90.00
_cell.angle_beta   90.00
_cell.angle_gamma   90.00
#
_symmetry.space_group_name_H-M   'P 1'
#
loop_
_entity.id
_entity.type
_entity.pdbx_description
1 polymer ?
#
loop_
_entity_poly.entity_id
_entity_poly.type
_entity_poly.pdbx_seq_one_letter_code
_entity_poly.pdbx_strand_id
1 'polypeptide(L)'
;MERVGWLFSIVNPQVLPASLLARVSIGAINYHDSPLPRYAGRHSTSWAILSGETRHGVTWHRMLGAVDAGDILVQRHFEISDDDTALSLNLRCYQEAEEAFEDLLSGLNTDGLIGLPQRPEDRMFSSRYRRPEAAGFLRWDHAAQDASRMVRAMDYGAERLNPLTCAKIYHPQLAVCVGRLEVLGERSGASPGTVLEITEDGWRITTSSEDVVVSGLSKVGRAEADPLALASDLCVKAGDRLPVLGDVESSVLRDAHQTLAAQEEFWVGRLERFSSLQLPFRSGSDLHEERCLEATAWERCPELDDADPTARIDHLLASLAIYLARACMLSEVQLAWDSGISSRLLSPVLARLVPMNVEIDLDRRFDEIAAGIHSERETLHRNSTYPLDLLNRCPQLGADQLLRSAHPWSVAASVITAEEADGQDDFDAACALGRSLTMQIREGDGAVRWIYDTAILDPGQVEYLARHFFALASAGCSPSHRLRPVGRLDLVGPRERRLLLEEWNDTAVPFADEACVHEMFEAQVACSPDAVALVHEGGEISYRELNARANRLAHRLIRLGVRPDTRVGICVERSPLMIVALLGVLKAGGAYVPLDPAYPADRLAFMLSDSNPLAVLADANTVGLVGAMLEEEGAACPVLDLTVAERDGGSEANPVRSALGLTSTHLAYVIYTSGSTGTPKGVMI
;
A
#
# COMPACT_ATOMS: atom_id res chain seq x y z
N MET A 1 44.28 6.56 15.89
CA MET A 1 43.10 7.03 16.63
C MET A 1 43.49 7.25 18.08
N GLU A 2 43.23 8.43 18.63
CA GLU A 2 43.76 8.93 19.92
C GLU A 2 43.19 8.21 21.16
N ARG A 3 43.95 8.27 22.27
CA ARG A 3 43.49 7.88 23.62
C ARG A 3 42.53 8.95 24.16
N VAL A 4 41.51 8.53 24.89
CA VAL A 4 40.52 9.42 25.51
C VAL A 4 40.66 9.38 27.03
N GLY A 5 40.46 10.52 27.70
CA GLY A 5 40.59 10.62 29.16
C GLY A 5 39.50 9.85 29.89
N TRP A 6 38.26 10.30 29.70
CA TRP A 6 37.06 9.70 30.26
C TRP A 6 36.15 9.11 29.19
N LEU A 7 35.39 8.07 29.56
CA LEU A 7 34.33 7.50 28.76
C LEU A 7 33.05 7.44 29.61
N PHE A 8 32.00 8.12 29.16
CA PHE A 8 30.68 8.05 29.78
C PHE A 8 29.73 7.33 28.83
N SER A 9 29.09 6.27 29.32
CA SER A 9 28.10 5.50 28.59
C SER A 9 26.73 5.74 29.23
N ILE A 10 25.81 6.31 28.45
CA ILE A 10 24.43 6.57 28.86
C ILE A 10 23.43 5.61 28.23
N VAL A 11 23.82 4.99 27.12
CA VAL A 11 23.03 4.00 26.39
C VAL A 11 24.02 3.07 25.69
N ASN A 12 24.37 1.96 26.34
CA ASN A 12 24.92 0.85 25.57
C ASN A 12 24.34 -0.49 26.03
N PRO A 13 23.45 -1.10 25.23
CA PRO A 13 22.93 -2.43 25.52
C PRO A 13 23.96 -3.55 25.36
N GLN A 14 25.17 -3.25 24.89
CA GLN A 14 26.24 -4.20 24.65
C GLN A 14 27.42 -3.91 25.57
N VAL A 15 28.09 -4.98 25.99
CA VAL A 15 29.37 -4.88 26.71
C VAL A 15 30.35 -4.12 25.82
N LEU A 16 30.87 -2.99 26.29
CA LEU A 16 31.87 -2.26 25.53
C LEU A 16 33.07 -3.17 25.24
N PRO A 17 33.54 -3.26 23.98
CA PRO A 17 34.67 -4.11 23.64
C PRO A 17 35.88 -3.78 24.52
N ALA A 18 36.60 -4.79 24.99
CA ALA A 18 37.80 -4.58 25.79
C ALA A 18 38.83 -3.69 25.07
N SER A 19 38.86 -3.73 23.74
CA SER A 19 39.68 -2.85 22.89
C SER A 19 39.30 -1.36 22.97
N LEU A 20 38.03 -1.03 23.24
CA LEU A 20 37.59 0.34 23.45
C LEU A 20 37.93 0.81 24.87
N LEU A 21 37.65 -0.02 25.89
CA LEU A 21 37.99 0.28 27.29
C LEU A 21 39.50 0.47 27.47
N ALA A 22 40.33 -0.32 26.77
CA ALA A 22 41.79 -0.18 26.80
C ALA A 22 42.33 1.16 26.25
N ARG A 23 41.49 1.97 25.58
CA ARG A 23 41.85 3.29 25.06
C ARG A 23 41.55 4.43 26.03
N VAL A 24 40.84 4.14 27.13
CA VAL A 24 40.47 5.09 28.17
C VAL A 24 41.60 5.20 29.19
N SER A 25 42.10 6.42 29.46
CA SER A 25 43.28 6.62 30.31
C SER A 25 42.97 7.01 31.76
N ILE A 26 41.78 7.53 32.05
CA ILE A 26 41.39 8.00 33.40
C ILE A 26 40.28 7.12 33.96
N GLY A 27 39.14 7.00 33.28
CA GLY A 27 38.05 6.14 33.77
C GLY A 27 36.87 6.01 32.80
N ALA A 28 36.16 4.88 32.93
CA ALA A 28 34.96 4.59 32.18
C ALA A 28 33.79 4.41 33.15
N ILE A 29 32.66 5.07 32.89
CA ILE A 29 31.49 5.11 33.77
C ILE A 29 30.23 4.84 32.94
N ASN A 30 29.33 4.01 33.46
CA ASN A 30 28.05 3.69 32.86
C ASN A 30 26.89 4.16 33.74
N TYR A 31 25.81 4.55 33.09
CA TYR A 31 24.53 4.87 33.70
C TYR A 31 23.55 3.70 33.63
N HIS A 32 22.74 3.54 34.68
CA HIS A 32 21.57 2.68 34.74
C HIS A 32 20.34 3.44 35.23
N ASP A 33 19.21 3.19 34.58
CA ASP A 33 17.88 3.70 34.93
C ASP A 33 17.26 2.98 36.14
N SER A 34 18.11 2.50 37.05
CA SER A 34 17.73 1.63 38.16
C SER A 34 18.73 1.70 39.32
N PRO A 35 18.32 1.26 40.53
CA PRO A 35 19.25 1.04 41.63
C PRO A 35 19.98 -0.30 41.46
N LEU A 36 21.30 -0.25 41.21
CA LEU A 36 22.17 -1.43 41.28
C LEU A 36 22.47 -1.83 42.73
N PRO A 37 22.70 -3.13 43.02
CA PRO A 37 22.72 -4.25 42.07
C PRO A 37 21.33 -4.82 41.73
N ARG A 38 20.26 -4.35 42.40
CA ARG A 38 18.92 -4.96 42.37
C ARG A 38 18.37 -5.15 40.96
N TYR A 39 18.48 -4.16 40.07
CA TYR A 39 17.92 -4.23 38.71
C TYR A 39 18.99 -3.94 37.64
N ALA A 40 19.73 -4.94 37.20
CA ALA A 40 20.79 -4.78 36.18
C ALA A 40 20.32 -5.13 34.75
N GLY A 41 19.00 -5.19 34.53
CA GLY A 41 18.39 -5.58 33.26
C GLY A 41 17.80 -4.41 32.47
N ARG A 42 17.13 -4.70 31.35
CA ARG A 42 16.36 -3.70 30.61
C ARG A 42 14.97 -3.51 31.22
N HIS A 43 14.39 -2.32 30.98
CA HIS A 43 13.01 -1.99 31.36
C HIS A 43 12.77 -2.11 32.86
N SER A 44 13.76 -1.66 33.65
CA SER A 44 13.82 -1.81 35.10
C SER A 44 12.62 -1.17 35.81
N THR A 45 12.14 -0.04 35.30
CA THR A 45 10.94 0.68 35.80
C THR A 45 9.69 -0.20 35.76
N SER A 46 9.42 -0.88 34.64
CA SER A 46 8.31 -1.84 34.54
C SER A 46 8.46 -3.01 35.51
N TRP A 47 9.68 -3.56 35.65
CA TRP A 47 9.91 -4.67 36.59
C TRP A 47 9.79 -4.25 38.06
N ALA A 48 10.14 -3.01 38.40
CA ALA A 48 9.96 -2.44 39.73
C ALA A 48 8.46 -2.31 40.06
N ILE A 49 7.65 -1.76 39.13
CA ILE A 49 6.20 -1.68 39.27
C ILE A 49 5.60 -3.09 39.44
N LEU A 50 5.95 -4.04 38.57
CA LEU A 50 5.42 -5.42 38.65
C LEU A 50 5.77 -6.09 39.98
N SER A 51 6.99 -5.86 40.48
CA SER A 51 7.46 -6.41 41.75
C SER A 51 6.82 -5.74 42.97
N GLY A 52 6.06 -4.65 42.79
CA GLY A 52 5.45 -3.89 43.88
C GLY A 52 6.47 -3.11 44.71
N GLU A 53 7.59 -2.72 44.11
CA GLU A 53 8.57 -1.87 44.78
C GLU A 53 7.94 -0.50 45.09
N THR A 54 8.29 0.09 46.24
CA THR A 54 7.83 1.43 46.65
C THR A 54 8.87 2.51 46.38
N ARG A 55 10.08 2.10 45.99
CA ARG A 55 11.21 2.98 45.70
C ARG A 55 11.97 2.47 44.48
N HIS A 56 12.43 3.40 43.67
CA HIS A 56 13.34 3.15 42.55
C HIS A 56 14.53 4.11 42.64
N GLY A 57 15.35 4.17 41.60
CA GLY A 57 16.52 5.03 41.59
C GLY A 57 17.28 4.95 40.28
N VAL A 58 18.36 5.71 40.21
CA VAL A 58 19.32 5.70 39.10
C VAL A 58 20.73 5.53 39.62
N THR A 59 21.61 4.95 38.80
CA THR A 59 22.97 4.62 39.22
C THR A 59 24.00 5.02 38.17
N TRP A 60 25.06 5.68 38.59
CA TRP A 60 26.31 5.82 37.86
C TRP A 60 27.37 4.94 38.52
N HIS A 61 27.98 4.02 37.77
CA HIS A 61 28.99 3.11 38.31
C HIS A 61 30.17 2.94 37.35
N ARG A 62 31.31 2.49 37.87
CA ARG A 62 32.50 2.24 37.05
C ARG A 62 32.25 1.08 36.07
N MET A 63 32.77 1.21 34.86
CA MET A 63 32.82 0.11 33.90
C MET A 63 34.08 -0.70 34.11
N LEU A 64 33.91 -2.01 34.26
CA LEU A 64 34.99 -2.99 34.27
C LEU A 64 34.81 -3.95 33.08
N GLY A 65 35.68 -4.95 32.95
CA GLY A 65 35.56 -5.97 31.89
C GLY A 65 34.33 -6.88 31.99
N ALA A 66 33.45 -6.68 32.98
CA ALA A 66 32.22 -7.43 33.22
C ALA A 66 31.01 -6.49 33.33
N VAL A 67 29.84 -6.97 32.89
CA VAL A 67 28.59 -6.19 32.81
C VAL A 67 28.11 -5.77 34.19
N ASP A 68 27.97 -4.46 34.35
CA ASP A 68 27.44 -3.79 35.53
C ASP A 68 28.16 -4.17 36.83
N ALA A 69 29.44 -4.55 36.78
CA ALA A 69 30.16 -5.13 37.91
C ALA A 69 31.04 -4.14 38.71
N GLY A 70 31.26 -2.92 38.20
CA GLY A 70 32.14 -1.96 38.86
C GLY A 70 31.45 -1.17 39.97
N ASP A 71 32.25 -0.56 40.84
CA ASP A 71 31.75 0.17 42.01
C ASP A 71 30.78 1.29 41.63
N ILE A 72 29.72 1.42 42.42
CA ILE A 72 28.74 2.50 42.34
C ILE A 72 29.42 3.79 42.78
N LEU A 73 29.33 4.83 41.94
CA LEU A 73 29.91 6.15 42.20
C LEU A 73 28.87 7.12 42.73
N VAL A 74 27.72 7.17 42.07
CA VAL A 74 26.57 8.00 42.47
C VAL A 74 25.31 7.16 42.30
N GLN A 75 24.45 7.15 43.30
CA GLN A 75 23.15 6.49 43.23
C GLN A 75 22.11 7.34 43.95
N ARG A 76 21.06 7.70 43.22
CA ARG A 76 19.93 8.46 43.74
C ARG A 76 18.71 7.57 43.81
N HIS A 77 17.86 7.80 44.80
CA HIS A 77 16.64 7.04 45.00
C HIS A 77 15.45 7.98 45.10
N PHE A 78 14.30 7.50 44.64
CA PHE A 78 13.03 8.21 44.70
C PHE A 78 11.87 7.25 44.94
N GLU A 79 10.74 7.76 45.42
CA GLU A 79 9.54 6.96 45.70
C GLU A 79 8.75 6.68 44.42
N ILE A 80 8.17 5.48 44.32
CA ILE A 80 7.21 5.12 43.26
C ILE A 80 5.81 5.44 43.79
N SER A 81 5.07 6.29 43.09
CA SER A 81 3.66 6.58 43.39
C SER A 81 2.74 5.44 42.96
N ASP A 82 1.57 5.34 43.58
CA ASP A 82 0.54 4.37 43.17
C ASP A 82 0.01 4.63 41.75
N ASP A 83 0.12 5.87 41.26
CA ASP A 83 -0.25 6.28 39.91
C ASP A 83 0.91 6.21 38.90
N ASP A 84 2.14 5.91 39.35
CA ASP A 84 3.29 5.87 38.46
C ASP A 84 3.16 4.73 37.44
N THR A 85 3.41 5.07 36.18
CA THR A 85 3.47 4.17 35.03
C THR A 85 4.92 3.94 34.61
N ALA A 86 5.16 2.99 33.71
CA ALA A 86 6.49 2.82 33.13
C ALA A 86 6.96 4.10 32.45
N LEU A 87 6.08 4.83 31.75
CA LEU A 87 6.40 6.13 31.17
C LEU A 87 6.81 7.16 32.22
N SER A 88 5.99 7.38 33.26
CA SER A 88 6.28 8.41 34.26
C SER A 88 7.57 8.10 35.03
N LEU A 89 7.81 6.84 35.38
CA LEU A 89 9.06 6.41 36.02
C LEU A 89 10.26 6.55 35.08
N ASN A 90 10.14 6.22 33.80
CA ASN A 90 11.23 6.42 32.84
C ASN A 90 11.59 7.90 32.72
N LEU A 91 10.58 8.79 32.63
CA LEU A 91 10.78 10.24 32.60
C LEU A 91 11.47 10.74 33.87
N ARG A 92 11.06 10.22 35.04
CA ARG A 92 11.68 10.55 36.32
C ARG A 92 13.13 10.05 36.41
N CYS A 93 13.42 8.85 35.90
CA CYS A 93 14.80 8.37 35.79
C CYS A 93 15.66 9.33 34.97
N TYR A 94 15.17 9.87 33.86
CA TYR A 94 15.93 10.86 33.07
C TYR A 94 16.21 12.15 33.86
N GLN A 95 15.22 12.67 34.58
CA GLN A 95 15.40 13.86 35.43
C GLN A 95 16.44 13.61 36.54
N GLU A 96 16.32 12.50 37.26
CA GLU A 96 17.27 12.13 38.32
C GLU A 96 18.66 11.77 37.76
N ALA A 97 18.74 11.30 36.52
CA ALA A 97 20.01 11.04 35.85
C ALA A 97 20.79 12.32 35.58
N GLU A 98 20.12 13.40 35.17
CA GLU A 98 20.73 14.72 34.96
C GLU A 98 21.32 15.25 36.27
N GLU A 99 20.54 15.25 37.35
CA GLU A 99 21.02 15.68 38.67
C GLU A 99 22.15 14.79 39.20
N ALA A 100 22.01 13.46 39.08
CA ALA A 100 23.05 12.51 39.49
C ALA A 100 24.34 12.68 38.66
N PHE A 101 24.24 13.13 37.41
CA PHE A 101 25.39 13.39 36.56
C PHE A 101 26.15 14.65 36.99
N GLU A 102 25.44 15.69 37.43
CA GLU A 102 26.07 16.87 38.03
C GLU A 102 26.83 16.51 39.32
N ASP A 103 26.21 15.69 40.19
CA ASP A 103 26.84 15.16 41.39
C ASP A 103 28.12 14.37 41.05
N LEU A 104 28.05 13.54 40.01
CA LEU A 104 29.20 12.76 39.52
C LEU A 104 30.33 13.66 39.02
N LEU A 105 30.03 14.65 38.17
CA LEU A 105 31.04 15.57 37.63
C LEU A 105 31.69 16.41 38.73
N SER A 106 30.89 16.89 39.68
CA SER A 106 31.39 17.61 40.85
C SER A 106 32.38 16.74 41.65
N GLY A 107 31.97 15.50 41.97
CA GLY A 107 32.81 14.57 42.72
C GLY A 107 34.08 14.14 41.98
N LEU A 108 34.04 14.02 40.66
CA LEU A 108 35.22 13.76 39.82
C LEU A 108 36.21 14.94 39.83
N ASN A 109 35.71 16.18 39.84
CA ASN A 109 36.55 17.37 39.88
C ASN A 109 37.25 17.56 41.23
N THR A 110 36.65 17.10 42.32
CA THR A 110 37.19 17.25 43.68
C THR A 110 37.96 16.03 44.19
N ASP A 111 38.17 15.00 43.35
CA ASP A 111 38.71 13.68 43.76
C ASP A 111 37.97 13.06 44.98
N GLY A 112 36.69 13.39 45.13
CA GLY A 112 35.89 13.07 46.33
C GLY A 112 35.05 11.80 46.23
N LEU A 113 35.02 11.14 45.06
CA LEU A 113 34.18 9.97 44.83
C LEU A 113 34.77 8.70 45.44
N ILE A 114 34.06 8.15 46.42
CA ILE A 114 34.35 6.83 47.00
C ILE A 114 33.42 5.82 46.34
N GLY A 115 34.00 4.87 45.60
CA GLY A 115 33.24 3.78 44.98
C GLY A 115 32.66 2.82 46.04
N LEU A 116 31.37 2.54 45.95
CA LEU A 116 30.70 1.53 46.76
C LEU A 116 30.66 0.19 46.01
N PRO A 117 31.25 -0.89 46.56
CA PRO A 117 31.25 -2.18 45.89
C PRO A 117 29.84 -2.76 45.81
N GLN A 118 29.52 -3.35 44.67
CA GLN A 118 28.24 -4.04 44.45
C GLN A 118 28.23 -5.44 45.07
N ARG A 119 27.02 -5.94 45.37
CA ARG A 119 26.76 -7.35 45.75
C ARG A 119 26.00 -8.06 44.63
N PRO A 120 26.70 -8.75 43.70
CA PRO A 120 26.05 -9.36 42.54
C PRO A 120 25.00 -10.43 42.89
N GLU A 121 25.09 -11.06 44.06
CA GLU A 121 24.12 -12.02 44.58
C GLU A 121 22.72 -11.43 44.81
N ASP A 122 22.60 -10.12 45.03
CA ASP A 122 21.32 -9.42 45.27
C ASP A 122 20.67 -8.96 43.95
N ARG A 123 21.26 -9.33 42.79
CA ARG A 123 20.86 -8.86 41.47
C ARG A 123 19.68 -9.62 40.90
N MET A 124 18.68 -8.86 40.44
CA MET A 124 17.69 -9.33 39.48
C MET A 124 18.13 -8.91 38.07
N PHE A 125 18.32 -9.91 37.20
CA PHE A 125 18.62 -9.68 35.79
C PHE A 125 17.41 -10.05 34.93
N SER A 126 16.92 -9.08 34.16
CA SER A 126 15.88 -9.29 33.15
C SER A 126 16.49 -9.17 31.76
N SER A 127 16.48 -10.27 31.01
CA SER A 127 16.99 -10.30 29.63
C SER A 127 16.10 -9.48 28.69
N ARG A 128 16.66 -9.09 27.53
CA ARG A 128 15.94 -8.31 26.49
C ARG A 128 14.61 -8.94 26.06
N TYR A 129 14.54 -10.27 26.07
CA TYR A 129 13.40 -11.04 25.57
C TYR A 129 12.46 -11.52 26.66
N ARG A 130 12.78 -11.26 27.95
CA ARG A 130 11.92 -11.63 29.06
C ARG A 130 10.54 -10.96 28.90
N ARG A 131 9.47 -11.73 29.13
CA ARG A 131 8.09 -11.22 29.13
C ARG A 131 7.49 -11.33 30.55
N PRO A 132 6.58 -10.41 30.92
CA PRO A 132 5.87 -10.50 32.20
C PRO A 132 5.01 -11.78 32.26
N GLU A 133 4.56 -12.13 33.46
CA GLU A 133 3.66 -13.26 33.65
C GLU A 133 2.42 -13.14 32.75
N ALA A 134 1.96 -14.28 32.25
CA ALA A 134 0.84 -14.36 31.32
C ALA A 134 0.98 -13.43 30.10
N ALA A 135 2.18 -12.99 29.71
CA ALA A 135 2.39 -12.04 28.62
C ALA A 135 1.49 -10.79 28.71
N GLY A 136 1.27 -10.26 29.91
CA GLY A 136 0.45 -9.06 30.15
C GLY A 136 -1.06 -9.33 30.21
N PHE A 137 -1.51 -10.58 30.12
CA PHE A 137 -2.91 -10.91 30.35
C PHE A 137 -3.29 -10.77 31.82
N LEU A 138 -4.36 -10.02 32.08
CA LEU A 138 -4.89 -9.80 33.42
C LEU A 138 -5.48 -11.10 33.98
N ARG A 139 -5.06 -11.42 35.21
CA ARG A 139 -5.50 -12.62 35.94
C ARG A 139 -6.55 -12.23 36.96
N TRP A 140 -7.82 -12.50 36.66
CA TRP A 140 -8.92 -12.08 37.52
C TRP A 140 -8.93 -12.77 38.89
N ASP A 141 -8.37 -13.98 38.99
CA ASP A 141 -8.16 -14.71 40.23
C ASP A 141 -7.10 -14.09 41.17
N HIS A 142 -6.37 -13.07 40.71
CA HIS A 142 -5.39 -12.31 41.48
C HIS A 142 -5.98 -11.02 42.05
N ALA A 143 -5.25 -10.37 42.96
CA ALA A 143 -5.73 -9.16 43.60
C ALA A 143 -5.82 -8.00 42.59
N ALA A 144 -6.75 -7.07 42.80
CA ALA A 144 -6.92 -5.89 41.94
C ALA A 144 -5.61 -5.09 41.79
N GLN A 145 -4.79 -5.04 42.83
CA GLN A 145 -3.50 -4.36 42.80
C GLN A 145 -2.46 -5.06 41.92
N ASP A 146 -2.55 -6.37 41.69
CA ASP A 146 -1.71 -7.07 40.72
C ASP A 146 -2.08 -6.65 39.29
N ALA A 147 -3.38 -6.56 39.01
CA ALA A 147 -3.88 -6.09 37.72
C ALA A 147 -3.51 -4.61 37.46
N SER A 148 -3.67 -3.74 38.46
CA SER A 148 -3.24 -2.33 38.39
C SER A 148 -1.74 -2.21 38.07
N ARG A 149 -0.89 -2.94 38.79
CA ARG A 149 0.56 -2.97 38.53
C ARG A 149 0.87 -3.45 37.12
N MET A 150 0.17 -4.48 36.62
CA MET A 150 0.37 -4.96 35.26
C MET A 150 0.04 -3.87 34.22
N VAL A 151 -1.09 -3.18 34.35
CA VAL A 151 -1.45 -2.10 33.41
C VAL A 151 -0.44 -0.95 33.46
N ARG A 152 -0.10 -0.46 34.66
CA ARG A 152 0.86 0.64 34.83
C ARG A 152 2.27 0.30 34.34
N ALA A 153 2.73 -0.94 34.56
CA ALA A 153 4.04 -1.39 34.09
C ALA A 153 4.15 -1.50 32.57
N MET A 154 3.03 -1.62 31.86
CA MET A 154 2.97 -1.71 30.39
C MET A 154 2.60 -0.38 29.73
N ASP A 155 2.31 0.68 30.48
CA ASP A 155 2.02 1.98 29.92
C ASP A 155 3.31 2.79 29.66
N TYR A 156 3.69 2.84 28.39
CA TYR A 156 4.80 3.65 27.86
C TYR A 156 4.31 4.91 27.12
N GLY A 157 3.00 5.18 27.12
CA GLY A 157 2.35 6.19 26.29
C GLY A 157 2.21 5.81 24.81
N ALA A 158 1.38 6.56 24.09
CA ALA A 158 1.04 6.27 22.69
C ALA A 158 2.18 6.52 21.69
N GLU A 159 3.14 7.38 22.03
CA GLU A 159 4.21 7.82 21.12
C GLU A 159 5.51 7.01 21.25
N ARG A 160 5.60 6.11 22.24
CA ARG A 160 6.82 5.33 22.49
C ARG A 160 6.58 3.85 22.26
N LEU A 161 7.60 3.18 21.73
CA LEU A 161 7.62 1.73 21.66
C LEU A 161 7.54 1.15 23.07
N ASN A 162 6.51 0.35 23.33
CA ASN A 162 6.53 -0.55 24.48
C ASN A 162 7.24 -1.86 24.07
N PRO A 163 8.40 -2.18 24.68
CA PRO A 163 9.26 -3.30 24.28
C PRO A 163 8.88 -4.64 24.92
N LEU A 164 7.89 -4.65 25.82
CA LEU A 164 7.48 -5.83 26.57
C LEU A 164 6.23 -6.47 25.94
N THR A 165 5.07 -5.84 26.12
CA THR A 165 3.74 -6.35 25.75
C THR A 165 2.68 -5.31 26.15
N CYS A 166 1.47 -5.38 25.62
CA CYS A 166 0.33 -4.64 26.21
C CYS A 166 -0.24 -5.37 27.43
N ALA A 167 -0.89 -4.63 28.34
CA ALA A 167 -1.82 -5.23 29.29
C ALA A 167 -3.11 -5.61 28.56
N LYS A 168 -3.63 -6.82 28.80
CA LYS A 168 -4.67 -7.43 27.97
C LYS A 168 -5.70 -8.21 28.77
N ILE A 169 -6.93 -8.27 28.27
CA ILE A 169 -7.97 -9.20 28.70
C ILE A 169 -8.03 -10.33 27.68
N TYR A 170 -8.04 -11.56 28.17
CA TYR A 170 -8.21 -12.72 27.31
C TYR A 170 -9.69 -12.93 26.97
N HIS A 171 -9.98 -13.12 25.69
CA HIS A 171 -11.29 -13.58 25.21
C HIS A 171 -11.09 -14.55 24.04
N PRO A 172 -11.88 -15.64 23.91
CA PRO A 172 -11.61 -16.70 22.93
C PRO A 172 -11.77 -16.26 21.47
N GLN A 173 -12.56 -15.21 21.22
CA GLN A 173 -12.72 -14.67 19.86
C GLN A 173 -11.59 -13.71 19.49
N LEU A 174 -11.24 -12.79 20.41
CA LEU A 174 -10.21 -11.78 20.19
C LEU A 174 -9.82 -11.14 21.52
N ALA A 175 -8.53 -11.08 21.82
CA ALA A 175 -8.05 -10.40 23.02
C ALA A 175 -8.26 -8.88 22.96
N VAL A 176 -8.31 -8.25 24.13
CA VAL A 176 -8.56 -6.80 24.29
C VAL A 176 -7.40 -6.16 25.03
N CYS A 177 -6.78 -5.12 24.46
CA CYS A 177 -5.81 -4.27 25.14
C CYS A 177 -6.50 -3.36 26.17
N VAL A 178 -5.86 -3.13 27.30
CA VAL A 178 -6.32 -2.26 28.38
C VAL A 178 -5.36 -1.09 28.53
N GLY A 179 -5.86 0.14 28.35
CA GLY A 179 -5.08 1.36 28.50
C GLY A 179 -4.95 1.80 29.97
N ARG A 180 -6.01 1.62 30.77
CA ARG A 180 -6.04 2.05 32.17
C ARG A 180 -6.89 1.11 33.03
N LEU A 181 -6.53 1.02 34.31
CA LEU A 181 -7.28 0.28 35.32
C LEU A 181 -7.36 1.10 36.61
N GLU A 182 -8.57 1.22 37.16
CA GLU A 182 -8.87 1.84 38.45
C GLU A 182 -9.37 0.80 39.44
N VAL A 183 -8.87 0.82 40.68
CA VAL A 183 -9.32 -0.06 41.78
C VAL A 183 -10.32 0.70 42.64
N LEU A 184 -11.53 0.16 42.82
CA LEU A 184 -12.65 0.91 43.44
C LEU A 184 -12.70 0.84 44.97
N GLY A 185 -11.81 0.09 45.63
CA GLY A 185 -11.81 -0.06 47.10
C GLY A 185 -12.99 -0.88 47.66
N GLU A 186 -13.89 -1.34 46.81
CA GLU A 186 -15.07 -2.14 47.15
C GLU A 186 -15.10 -3.45 46.38
N ARG A 187 -15.77 -4.47 46.94
CA ARG A 187 -15.96 -5.77 46.29
C ARG A 187 -17.43 -6.12 46.25
N SER A 188 -18.00 -6.25 45.06
CA SER A 188 -19.39 -6.67 44.82
C SER A 188 -19.75 -8.05 45.37
N GLY A 189 -18.76 -8.91 45.64
CA GLY A 189 -18.95 -10.30 46.06
C GLY A 189 -19.20 -11.28 44.91
N ALA A 190 -19.19 -10.83 43.66
CA ALA A 190 -19.26 -11.70 42.50
C ALA A 190 -18.02 -12.59 42.36
N SER A 191 -18.10 -13.60 41.49
CA SER A 191 -16.95 -14.45 41.19
C SER A 191 -15.90 -13.66 40.40
N PRO A 192 -14.59 -13.94 40.59
CA PRO A 192 -13.55 -13.30 39.80
C PRO A 192 -13.76 -13.47 38.29
N GLY A 193 -13.61 -12.37 37.54
CA GLY A 193 -13.82 -12.26 36.10
C GLY A 193 -15.25 -11.88 35.69
N THR A 194 -16.18 -11.72 36.65
CA THR A 194 -17.55 -11.27 36.35
C THR A 194 -17.54 -9.80 35.92
N VAL A 195 -18.11 -9.52 34.75
CA VAL A 195 -18.40 -8.16 34.26
C VAL A 195 -19.66 -7.67 34.97
N LEU A 196 -19.53 -6.67 35.83
CA LEU A 196 -20.63 -6.11 36.60
C LEU A 196 -21.42 -5.08 35.79
N GLU A 197 -20.70 -4.27 35.02
CA GLU A 197 -21.27 -3.14 34.28
C GLU A 197 -20.41 -2.84 33.05
N ILE A 198 -21.05 -2.36 31.98
CA ILE A 198 -20.41 -1.94 30.74
C ILE A 198 -20.95 -0.53 30.45
N THR A 199 -20.06 0.43 30.38
CA THR A 199 -20.36 1.86 30.14
C THR A 199 -19.49 2.40 29.00
N GLU A 200 -19.76 3.62 28.55
CA GLU A 200 -18.89 4.33 27.58
C GLU A 200 -17.48 4.57 28.14
N ASP A 201 -17.34 4.68 29.46
CA ASP A 201 -16.06 4.95 30.13
C ASP A 201 -15.22 3.67 30.36
N GLY A 202 -15.81 2.49 30.27
CA GLY A 202 -15.12 1.22 30.50
C GLY A 202 -16.00 0.10 31.05
N TRP A 203 -15.34 -1.01 31.38
CA TRP A 203 -15.98 -2.21 31.95
C TRP A 203 -15.64 -2.34 33.43
N ARG A 204 -16.65 -2.51 34.28
CA ARG A 204 -16.47 -2.81 35.70
C ARG A 204 -16.40 -4.32 35.90
N ILE A 205 -15.31 -4.83 36.46
CA ILE A 205 -15.02 -6.27 36.54
C ILE A 205 -14.57 -6.63 37.96
N THR A 206 -15.04 -7.76 38.48
CA THR A 206 -14.64 -8.27 39.80
C THR A 206 -13.34 -9.05 39.75
N THR A 207 -12.42 -8.76 40.67
CA THR A 207 -11.18 -9.55 40.91
C THR A 207 -11.31 -10.41 42.18
N SER A 208 -10.23 -11.04 42.64
CA SER A 208 -10.27 -11.80 43.89
C SER A 208 -10.32 -10.92 45.14
N SER A 209 -9.86 -9.66 45.08
CA SER A 209 -9.86 -8.71 46.21
C SER A 209 -10.92 -7.61 46.10
N GLU A 210 -10.99 -6.91 44.97
CA GLU A 210 -11.80 -5.70 44.77
C GLU A 210 -12.37 -5.66 43.35
N ASP A 211 -13.39 -4.84 43.12
CA ASP A 211 -13.85 -4.50 41.78
C ASP A 211 -12.93 -3.45 41.16
N VAL A 212 -12.77 -3.54 39.84
CA VAL A 212 -11.96 -2.63 39.04
C VAL A 212 -12.74 -2.08 37.87
N VAL A 213 -12.36 -0.90 37.38
CA VAL A 213 -12.82 -0.37 36.10
C VAL A 213 -11.65 -0.41 35.12
N VAL A 214 -11.84 -1.10 33.99
CA VAL A 214 -10.88 -1.12 32.88
C VAL A 214 -11.36 -0.20 31.76
N SER A 215 -10.46 0.66 31.28
CA SER A 215 -10.76 1.68 30.27
C SER A 215 -9.62 1.81 29.24
N GLY A 216 -9.83 2.64 28.20
CA GLY A 216 -8.93 2.70 27.05
C GLY A 216 -8.86 1.36 26.31
N LEU A 217 -10.02 0.70 26.15
CA LEU A 217 -10.10 -0.64 25.58
C LEU A 217 -9.93 -0.59 24.06
N SER A 218 -9.15 -1.52 23.52
CA SER A 218 -9.06 -1.71 22.07
C SER A 218 -8.87 -3.17 21.72
N LYS A 219 -9.30 -3.56 20.52
CA LYS A 219 -9.05 -4.91 20.00
C LYS A 219 -7.55 -5.08 19.78
N VAL A 220 -6.98 -6.21 20.24
CA VAL A 220 -5.58 -6.55 19.98
C VAL A 220 -5.37 -6.66 18.46
N GLY A 221 -4.35 -5.98 17.94
CA GLY A 221 -4.02 -5.94 16.53
C GLY A 221 -4.86 -4.98 15.67
N ARG A 222 -5.88 -4.31 16.23
CA ARG A 222 -6.86 -3.54 15.45
C ARG A 222 -7.05 -2.13 15.97
N ALA A 223 -7.80 -1.32 15.24
CA ALA A 223 -8.13 0.07 15.61
C ALA A 223 -8.85 0.15 16.98
N GLU A 224 -8.83 1.33 17.60
CA GLU A 224 -9.59 1.58 18.82
C GLU A 224 -11.09 1.40 18.57
N ALA A 225 -11.78 0.87 19.58
CA ALA A 225 -13.21 0.68 19.56
C ALA A 225 -13.79 1.25 20.85
N ASP A 226 -14.97 1.87 20.73
CA ASP A 226 -15.76 2.26 21.89
C ASP A 226 -16.06 1.04 22.80
N PRO A 227 -15.99 1.15 24.14
CA PRO A 227 -16.21 0.01 25.03
C PRO A 227 -17.56 -0.71 24.87
N LEU A 228 -18.64 0.00 24.49
CA LEU A 228 -19.94 -0.63 24.22
C LEU A 228 -19.92 -1.40 22.89
N ALA A 229 -19.35 -0.79 21.84
CA ALA A 229 -19.15 -1.46 20.56
C ALA A 229 -18.31 -2.74 20.71
N LEU A 230 -17.22 -2.66 21.51
CA LEU A 230 -16.37 -3.80 21.79
C LEU A 230 -17.11 -4.93 22.53
N ALA A 231 -17.96 -4.59 23.49
CA ALA A 231 -18.78 -5.57 24.21
C ALA A 231 -19.78 -6.25 23.26
N SER A 232 -20.42 -5.48 22.37
CA SER A 232 -21.31 -6.01 21.34
C SER A 232 -20.59 -6.98 20.41
N ASP A 233 -19.41 -6.59 19.90
CA ASP A 233 -18.62 -7.39 18.97
C ASP A 233 -18.14 -8.72 19.56
N LEU A 234 -17.84 -8.73 20.86
CA LEU A 234 -17.39 -9.92 21.59
C LEU A 234 -18.54 -10.70 22.22
N CYS A 235 -19.78 -10.21 22.07
CA CYS A 235 -20.98 -10.75 22.71
C CYS A 235 -20.89 -10.82 24.25
N VAL A 236 -20.22 -9.85 24.88
CA VAL A 236 -20.06 -9.75 26.34
C VAL A 236 -21.14 -8.84 26.93
N LYS A 237 -21.79 -9.27 28.01
CA LYS A 237 -22.83 -8.53 28.73
C LYS A 237 -22.55 -8.45 30.23
N ALA A 238 -23.18 -7.49 30.90
CA ALA A 238 -23.19 -7.45 32.36
C ALA A 238 -23.78 -8.77 32.92
N GLY A 239 -23.10 -9.34 33.92
CA GLY A 239 -23.35 -10.65 34.49
C GLY A 239 -22.49 -11.77 33.91
N ASP A 240 -21.93 -11.58 32.71
CA ASP A 240 -21.06 -12.60 32.10
C ASP A 240 -19.74 -12.72 32.84
N ARG A 241 -19.12 -13.89 32.74
CA ARG A 241 -17.81 -14.17 33.33
C ARG A 241 -16.77 -14.32 32.23
N LEU A 242 -15.80 -13.40 32.21
CA LEU A 242 -14.65 -13.50 31.33
C LEU A 242 -13.81 -14.74 31.70
N PRO A 243 -13.09 -15.34 30.74
CA PRO A 243 -12.21 -16.46 31.03
C PRO A 243 -11.17 -16.08 32.08
N VAL A 244 -10.99 -16.96 33.07
CA VAL A 244 -9.95 -16.83 34.09
C VAL A 244 -8.80 -17.75 33.69
N LEU A 245 -7.63 -17.17 33.43
CA LEU A 245 -6.43 -17.91 33.06
C LEU A 245 -5.81 -18.58 34.29
N GLY A 246 -5.62 -19.89 34.24
CA GLY A 246 -4.85 -20.62 35.25
C GLY A 246 -3.34 -20.47 35.02
N ASP A 247 -2.56 -21.10 35.91
CA ASP A 247 -1.09 -21.03 35.85
C ASP A 247 -0.52 -21.68 34.58
N VAL A 248 -1.20 -22.71 34.07
CA VAL A 248 -0.80 -23.42 32.86
C VAL A 248 -1.03 -22.55 31.64
N GLU A 249 -2.24 -22.00 31.44
CA GLU A 249 -2.51 -21.11 30.31
C GLU A 249 -1.61 -19.86 30.35
N SER A 250 -1.41 -19.29 31.55
CA SER A 250 -0.53 -18.15 31.77
C SER A 250 0.92 -18.44 31.39
N SER A 251 1.44 -19.62 31.73
CA SER A 251 2.79 -20.04 31.35
C SER A 251 2.92 -20.23 29.84
N VAL A 252 1.93 -20.85 29.19
CA VAL A 252 1.93 -21.05 27.73
C VAL A 252 1.92 -19.70 27.00
N LEU A 253 1.10 -18.75 27.42
CA LEU A 253 1.05 -17.40 26.83
C LEU A 253 2.38 -16.66 26.99
N ARG A 254 2.96 -16.69 28.19
CA ARG A 254 4.27 -16.08 28.48
C ARG A 254 5.36 -16.69 27.61
N ASP A 255 5.46 -18.01 27.59
CA ASP A 255 6.55 -18.72 26.92
C ASP A 255 6.47 -18.56 25.40
N ALA A 256 5.25 -18.51 24.85
CA ALA A 256 5.02 -18.18 23.44
C ALA A 256 5.51 -16.76 23.10
N HIS A 257 5.08 -15.73 23.84
CA HIS A 257 5.51 -14.34 23.59
C HIS A 257 7.02 -14.15 23.81
N GLN A 258 7.59 -14.82 24.81
CA GLN A 258 9.02 -14.76 25.10
C GLN A 258 9.86 -15.43 24.02
N THR A 259 9.38 -16.53 23.43
CA THR A 259 10.04 -17.19 22.31
C THR A 259 10.02 -16.30 21.05
N LEU A 260 8.89 -15.64 20.80
CA LEU A 260 8.70 -14.75 19.65
C LEU A 260 9.39 -13.40 19.80
N ALA A 261 9.74 -12.98 21.03
CA ALA A 261 10.35 -11.68 21.32
C ALA A 261 11.61 -11.38 20.51
N ALA A 262 12.41 -12.40 20.17
CA ALA A 262 13.61 -12.24 19.35
C ALA A 262 13.31 -11.97 17.86
N GLN A 263 12.10 -12.28 17.41
CA GLN A 263 11.65 -12.14 16.02
C GLN A 263 10.83 -10.86 15.80
N GLU A 264 10.47 -10.14 16.85
CA GLU A 264 9.64 -8.92 16.76
C GLU A 264 10.29 -7.86 15.86
N GLU A 265 11.60 -7.67 15.95
CA GLU A 265 12.33 -6.69 15.12
C GLU A 265 12.24 -7.03 13.62
N PHE A 266 12.28 -8.32 13.28
CA PHE A 266 12.07 -8.79 11.91
C PHE A 266 10.65 -8.45 11.43
N TRP A 267 9.65 -8.71 12.27
CA TRP A 267 8.25 -8.46 11.91
C TRP A 267 7.89 -7.00 11.84
N VAL A 268 8.37 -6.17 12.76
CA VAL A 268 8.17 -4.72 12.69
C VAL A 268 8.70 -4.18 11.36
N GLY A 269 9.95 -4.50 11.00
CA GLY A 269 10.53 -4.03 9.73
C GLY A 269 9.80 -4.53 8.48
N ARG A 270 9.16 -5.71 8.54
CA ARG A 270 8.36 -6.24 7.43
C ARG A 270 6.95 -5.63 7.36
N LEU A 271 6.29 -5.41 8.50
CA LEU A 271 4.96 -4.81 8.61
C LEU A 271 4.97 -3.30 8.32
N GLU A 272 6.07 -2.60 8.59
CA GLU A 272 6.27 -1.20 8.19
C GLU A 272 6.22 -1.00 6.67
N ARG A 273 6.47 -2.06 5.90
CA ARG A 273 6.41 -2.07 4.42
C ARG A 273 5.11 -2.68 3.92
N PHE A 274 4.10 -2.79 4.77
CA PHE A 274 2.78 -3.28 4.39
C PHE A 274 2.25 -2.49 3.19
N SER A 275 1.78 -3.21 2.17
CA SER A 275 1.12 -2.63 1.02
C SER A 275 -0.03 -3.53 0.60
N SER A 276 -1.22 -2.96 0.47
CA SER A 276 -2.39 -3.75 0.05
C SER A 276 -2.42 -3.89 -1.46
N LEU A 277 -2.18 -5.12 -1.92
CA LEU A 277 -2.25 -5.49 -3.34
C LEU A 277 -3.63 -5.17 -3.92
N GLN A 278 -3.66 -4.36 -4.99
CA GLN A 278 -4.89 -4.03 -5.72
C GLN A 278 -5.03 -4.92 -6.94
N LEU A 279 -6.03 -5.80 -6.94
CA LEU A 279 -6.33 -6.63 -8.11
C LEU A 279 -6.88 -5.75 -9.25
N PRO A 280 -6.46 -5.94 -10.51
CA PRO A 280 -6.80 -5.05 -11.61
C PRO A 280 -8.23 -5.25 -12.13
N PHE A 281 -8.89 -6.34 -11.75
CA PHE A 281 -10.21 -6.75 -12.22
C PHE A 281 -11.27 -6.60 -11.11
N ARG A 282 -11.22 -5.53 -10.32
CA ARG A 282 -12.21 -5.32 -9.26
C ARG A 282 -13.54 -4.84 -9.83
N SER A 283 -14.64 -5.42 -9.33
CA SER A 283 -16.01 -5.08 -9.73
C SER A 283 -16.77 -4.29 -8.65
N GLY A 284 -16.24 -4.23 -7.41
CA GLY A 284 -16.87 -3.55 -6.28
C GLY A 284 -15.91 -2.84 -5.31
N SER A 285 -16.50 -2.14 -4.33
CA SER A 285 -15.79 -1.33 -3.33
C SER A 285 -15.14 -2.19 -2.25
N ASP A 286 -14.01 -1.71 -1.70
CA ASP A 286 -13.26 -2.35 -0.60
C ASP A 286 -13.88 -2.10 0.79
N LEU A 287 -14.90 -1.26 0.86
CA LEU A 287 -15.51 -0.80 2.12
C LEU A 287 -16.71 -1.66 2.56
N HIS A 288 -16.98 -2.78 1.89
CA HIS A 288 -18.09 -3.65 2.27
C HIS A 288 -17.71 -4.49 3.52
N GLU A 289 -18.47 -4.38 4.60
CA GLU A 289 -18.20 -5.12 5.85
C GLU A 289 -18.69 -6.56 5.81
N GLU A 290 -19.86 -6.81 5.22
CA GLU A 290 -20.38 -8.15 4.98
C GLU A 290 -19.75 -8.78 3.73
N ARG A 291 -19.18 -9.98 3.89
CA ARG A 291 -18.49 -10.73 2.84
C ARG A 291 -19.43 -11.72 2.18
N CYS A 292 -19.45 -11.76 0.85
CA CYS A 292 -20.24 -12.74 0.09
C CYS A 292 -19.28 -13.77 -0.52
N LEU A 293 -19.07 -14.89 0.17
CA LEU A 293 -18.00 -15.83 -0.17
C LEU A 293 -18.45 -16.92 -1.14
N GLU A 294 -17.64 -17.17 -2.15
CA GLU A 294 -17.72 -18.34 -3.03
C GLU A 294 -16.38 -19.07 -3.11
N ALA A 295 -16.43 -20.34 -3.49
CA ALA A 295 -15.26 -21.15 -3.73
C ALA A 295 -15.37 -21.91 -5.07
N THR A 296 -14.28 -21.96 -5.82
CA THR A 296 -14.21 -22.78 -7.04
C THR A 296 -14.09 -24.27 -6.69
N ALA A 297 -14.34 -25.12 -7.68
CA ALA A 297 -13.96 -26.52 -7.58
C ALA A 297 -12.43 -26.67 -7.41
N TRP A 298 -12.03 -27.80 -6.82
CA TRP A 298 -10.63 -28.20 -6.77
C TRP A 298 -10.14 -28.58 -8.17
N GLU A 299 -9.04 -27.96 -8.60
CA GLU A 299 -8.39 -28.24 -9.88
C GLU A 299 -6.90 -28.58 -9.67
N ARG A 300 -6.32 -29.38 -10.56
CA ARG A 300 -4.91 -29.83 -10.47
C ARG A 300 -4.15 -29.49 -11.74
N CYS A 301 -2.83 -29.33 -11.58
CA CYS A 301 -1.87 -29.27 -12.67
C CYS A 301 -1.17 -30.64 -12.76
N PRO A 302 -1.56 -31.52 -13.70
CA PRO A 302 -1.03 -32.89 -13.78
C PRO A 302 0.48 -32.94 -14.01
N GLU A 303 1.06 -31.91 -14.63
CA GLU A 303 2.51 -31.80 -14.85
C GLU A 303 3.33 -31.70 -13.56
N LEU A 304 2.69 -31.48 -12.41
CA LEU A 304 3.31 -31.43 -11.09
C LEU A 304 3.08 -32.68 -10.24
N ASP A 305 2.38 -33.70 -10.75
CA ASP A 305 2.03 -34.89 -9.97
C ASP A 305 3.30 -35.64 -9.48
N ASP A 306 4.38 -35.65 -10.28
CA ASP A 306 5.66 -36.29 -9.95
C ASP A 306 6.60 -35.44 -9.07
N ALA A 307 6.28 -34.15 -8.86
CA ALA A 307 7.07 -33.29 -7.99
C ALA A 307 6.83 -33.64 -6.52
N ASP A 308 7.86 -33.49 -5.67
CA ASP A 308 7.66 -33.61 -4.23
C ASP A 308 6.72 -32.51 -3.70
N PRO A 309 6.02 -32.74 -2.57
CA PRO A 309 5.00 -31.80 -2.08
C PRO A 309 5.52 -30.37 -1.85
N THR A 310 6.78 -30.21 -1.42
CA THR A 310 7.34 -28.88 -1.14
C THR A 310 7.59 -28.12 -2.44
N ALA A 311 8.29 -28.75 -3.38
CA ALA A 311 8.55 -28.16 -4.70
C ALA A 311 7.24 -27.86 -5.45
N ARG A 312 6.23 -28.72 -5.30
CA ARG A 312 4.90 -28.51 -5.87
C ARG A 312 4.24 -27.24 -5.32
N ILE A 313 4.25 -27.04 -4.00
CA ILE A 313 3.70 -25.82 -3.37
C ILE A 313 4.47 -24.57 -3.82
N ASP A 314 5.81 -24.64 -3.85
CA ASP A 314 6.66 -23.52 -4.28
C ASP A 314 6.37 -23.12 -5.74
N HIS A 315 6.14 -24.10 -6.61
CA HIS A 315 5.78 -23.89 -8.00
C HIS A 315 4.40 -23.22 -8.15
N LEU A 316 3.41 -23.67 -7.38
CA LEU A 316 2.07 -23.07 -7.38
C LEU A 316 2.10 -21.62 -6.87
N LEU A 317 2.83 -21.36 -5.78
CA LEU A 317 3.00 -20.00 -5.26
C LEU A 317 3.76 -19.09 -6.23
N ALA A 318 4.81 -19.60 -6.89
CA ALA A 318 5.52 -18.87 -7.94
C ALA A 318 4.58 -18.52 -9.11
N SER A 319 3.71 -19.45 -9.52
CA SER A 319 2.71 -19.22 -10.57
C SER A 319 1.76 -18.08 -10.21
N LEU A 320 1.25 -18.06 -8.97
CA LEU A 320 0.39 -16.98 -8.48
C LEU A 320 1.15 -15.64 -8.42
N ALA A 321 2.36 -15.64 -7.86
CA ALA A 321 3.16 -14.42 -7.74
C ALA A 321 3.52 -13.82 -9.11
N ILE A 322 3.93 -14.67 -10.08
CA ILE A 322 4.20 -14.24 -11.46
C ILE A 322 2.94 -13.69 -12.11
N TYR A 323 1.80 -14.36 -11.96
CA TYR A 323 0.52 -13.89 -12.48
C TYR A 323 0.19 -12.49 -11.94
N LEU A 324 0.22 -12.32 -10.62
CA LEU A 324 -0.11 -11.05 -9.96
C LEU A 324 0.86 -9.94 -10.34
N ALA A 325 2.16 -10.23 -10.40
CA ALA A 325 3.18 -9.27 -10.83
C ALA A 325 2.93 -8.78 -12.26
N ARG A 326 2.56 -9.67 -13.19
CA ARG A 326 2.26 -9.30 -14.57
C ARG A 326 0.91 -8.59 -14.72
N ALA A 327 -0.11 -9.04 -14.01
CA ALA A 327 -1.45 -8.45 -14.06
C ALA A 327 -1.47 -7.05 -13.43
N CYS A 328 -0.68 -6.83 -12.37
CA CYS A 328 -0.64 -5.58 -11.61
C CYS A 328 0.58 -4.70 -11.95
N MET A 329 1.47 -5.13 -12.85
CA MET A 329 2.72 -4.45 -13.19
C MET A 329 3.63 -4.17 -11.98
N LEU A 330 3.82 -5.18 -11.13
CA LEU A 330 4.60 -5.09 -9.88
C LEU A 330 5.94 -5.82 -10.00
N SER A 331 6.96 -5.30 -9.32
CA SER A 331 8.26 -5.95 -9.12
C SER A 331 8.37 -6.69 -7.79
N GLU A 332 7.42 -6.50 -6.88
CA GLU A 332 7.30 -7.21 -5.61
C GLU A 332 5.81 -7.51 -5.37
N VAL A 333 5.51 -8.73 -4.94
CA VAL A 333 4.17 -9.18 -4.59
C VAL A 333 4.15 -9.57 -3.12
N GLN A 334 3.23 -8.95 -2.36
CA GLN A 334 2.99 -9.31 -0.97
C GLN A 334 1.73 -10.17 -0.87
N LEU A 335 1.90 -11.42 -0.43
CA LEU A 335 0.82 -12.37 -0.16
C LEU A 335 0.68 -12.57 1.35
N ALA A 336 -0.54 -12.71 1.86
CA ALA A 336 -0.70 -13.28 3.18
C ALA A 336 -0.41 -14.78 3.15
N TRP A 337 0.39 -15.25 4.09
CA TRP A 337 0.69 -16.66 4.29
C TRP A 337 0.10 -17.14 5.62
N ASP A 338 -0.61 -18.27 5.61
CA ASP A 338 -1.13 -18.89 6.84
C ASP A 338 0.02 -19.52 7.64
N SER A 339 0.22 -19.05 8.86
CA SER A 339 1.24 -19.57 9.78
C SER A 339 0.87 -20.93 10.39
N GLY A 340 -0.35 -21.43 10.14
CA GLY A 340 -0.81 -22.74 10.61
C GLY A 340 -1.12 -22.79 12.12
N ILE A 341 -1.34 -21.64 12.77
CA ILE A 341 -1.65 -21.59 14.20
C ILE A 341 -3.09 -22.07 14.43
N SER A 342 -3.22 -23.23 15.06
CA SER A 342 -4.51 -23.86 15.39
C SER A 342 -4.82 -23.91 16.90
N SER A 343 -3.96 -23.36 17.75
CA SER A 343 -4.15 -23.36 19.21
C SER A 343 -5.24 -22.38 19.63
N ARG A 344 -6.35 -22.88 20.21
CA ARG A 344 -7.44 -22.04 20.74
C ARG A 344 -6.98 -20.95 21.72
N LEU A 345 -5.89 -21.21 22.47
CA LEU A 345 -5.34 -20.24 23.42
C LEU A 345 -4.50 -19.16 22.72
N LEU A 346 -3.80 -19.51 21.63
CA LEU A 346 -2.85 -18.60 20.97
C LEU A 346 -3.44 -17.89 19.74
N SER A 347 -4.42 -18.47 19.07
CA SER A 347 -5.07 -17.87 17.89
C SER A 347 -5.65 -16.47 18.13
N PRO A 348 -6.19 -16.11 19.32
CA PRO A 348 -6.69 -14.75 19.56
C PRO A 348 -5.60 -13.70 19.78
N VAL A 349 -4.32 -14.11 19.88
CA VAL A 349 -3.22 -13.25 20.37
C VAL A 349 -1.99 -13.26 19.45
N LEU A 350 -1.86 -14.26 18.58
CA LEU A 350 -0.80 -14.38 17.58
C LEU A 350 -1.37 -14.20 16.17
N ALA A 351 -0.56 -13.66 15.27
CA ALA A 351 -0.97 -13.44 13.90
C ALA A 351 -1.08 -14.78 13.14
N ARG A 352 -2.29 -15.12 12.71
CA ARG A 352 -2.51 -16.26 11.81
C ARG A 352 -1.94 -16.01 10.41
N LEU A 353 -2.03 -14.77 9.93
CA LEU A 353 -1.55 -14.37 8.62
C LEU A 353 -0.31 -13.50 8.73
N VAL A 354 0.74 -13.90 8.01
CA VAL A 354 2.00 -13.18 7.94
C VAL A 354 2.33 -12.76 6.51
N PRO A 355 2.96 -11.59 6.28
CA PRO A 355 3.36 -11.18 4.94
C PRO A 355 4.48 -12.07 4.39
N MET A 356 4.20 -12.71 3.25
CA MET A 356 5.16 -13.31 2.35
C MET A 356 5.50 -12.28 1.27
N ASN A 357 6.77 -11.87 1.20
CA ASN A 357 7.24 -10.91 0.21
C ASN A 357 7.99 -11.64 -0.90
N VAL A 358 7.55 -11.47 -2.14
CA VAL A 358 8.11 -12.14 -3.31
C VAL A 358 8.59 -11.11 -4.32
N GLU A 359 9.90 -11.01 -4.50
CA GLU A 359 10.48 -10.22 -5.58
C GLU A 359 10.26 -10.94 -6.92
N ILE A 360 9.72 -10.21 -7.90
CA ILE A 360 9.46 -10.71 -9.25
C ILE A 360 10.21 -9.86 -10.26
N ASP A 361 11.25 -10.45 -10.82
CA ASP A 361 11.98 -9.95 -11.98
C ASP A 361 11.50 -10.72 -13.22
N LEU A 362 10.83 -10.01 -14.14
CA LEU A 362 10.22 -10.62 -15.33
C LEU A 362 11.25 -11.19 -16.32
N ASP A 363 12.53 -10.81 -16.17
CA ASP A 363 13.61 -11.32 -17.00
C ASP A 363 14.23 -12.63 -16.46
N ARG A 364 13.88 -13.03 -15.23
CA ARG A 364 14.33 -14.30 -14.63
C ARG A 364 13.53 -15.50 -15.10
N ARG A 365 14.09 -16.69 -14.93
CA ARG A 365 13.41 -17.96 -15.23
C ARG A 365 12.46 -18.38 -14.11
N PHE A 366 11.54 -19.28 -14.45
CA PHE A 366 10.55 -19.77 -13.49
C PHE A 366 11.18 -20.48 -12.29
N ASP A 367 12.20 -21.34 -12.52
CA ASP A 367 12.91 -22.07 -11.47
C ASP A 367 13.61 -21.15 -10.47
N GLU A 368 14.11 -20.00 -10.93
CA GLU A 368 14.74 -18.99 -10.08
C GLU A 368 13.72 -18.29 -9.17
N ILE A 369 12.52 -18.01 -9.69
CA ILE A 369 11.42 -17.46 -8.88
C ILE A 369 10.93 -18.49 -7.86
N ALA A 370 10.74 -19.75 -8.26
CA ALA A 370 10.34 -20.82 -7.36
C ALA A 370 11.36 -21.07 -6.24
N ALA A 371 12.66 -20.98 -6.54
CA ALA A 371 13.71 -21.03 -5.51
C ALA A 371 13.66 -19.83 -4.54
N GLY A 372 13.29 -18.64 -5.05
CA GLY A 372 13.05 -17.46 -4.22
C GLY A 372 11.87 -17.67 -3.25
N ILE A 373 10.75 -18.21 -3.75
CA ILE A 373 9.59 -18.60 -2.94
C ILE A 373 10.00 -19.59 -1.84
N HIS A 374 10.78 -20.61 -2.18
CA HIS A 374 11.27 -21.60 -1.23
C HIS A 374 12.05 -20.94 -0.08
N SER A 375 13.01 -20.07 -0.42
CA SER A 375 13.83 -19.35 0.56
C SER A 375 13.01 -18.42 1.46
N GLU A 376 11.99 -17.76 0.89
CA GLU A 376 11.05 -16.94 1.65
C GLU A 376 10.20 -17.80 2.60
N ARG A 377 9.69 -18.95 2.15
CA ARG A 377 8.97 -19.90 3.02
C ARG A 377 9.84 -20.44 4.15
N GLU A 378 11.11 -20.74 3.92
CA GLU A 378 12.03 -21.11 5.01
C GLU A 378 12.21 -19.97 6.01
N THR A 379 12.25 -18.72 5.53
CA THR A 379 12.32 -17.53 6.38
C THR A 379 11.06 -17.37 7.23
N LEU A 380 9.88 -17.59 6.65
CA LEU A 380 8.61 -17.64 7.35
C LEU A 380 8.49 -18.85 8.28
N HIS A 381 9.13 -19.98 7.98
CA HIS A 381 9.14 -21.11 8.90
C HIS A 381 9.99 -20.80 10.15
N ARG A 382 11.16 -20.15 9.97
CA ARG A 382 12.01 -19.69 11.08
C ARG A 382 11.35 -18.59 11.91
N ASN A 383 10.63 -17.68 11.25
CA ASN A 383 9.85 -16.62 11.88
C ASN A 383 8.38 -16.93 11.64
N SER A 384 7.81 -17.86 12.41
CA SER A 384 6.48 -18.44 12.11
C SER A 384 5.33 -17.44 12.23
N THR A 385 5.38 -16.56 13.23
CA THR A 385 4.29 -15.63 13.57
C THR A 385 4.81 -14.50 14.46
N TYR A 386 3.92 -13.58 14.81
CA TYR A 386 4.19 -12.50 15.74
C TYR A 386 3.01 -12.25 16.70
N PRO A 387 3.27 -11.71 17.91
CA PRO A 387 2.20 -11.23 18.79
C PRO A 387 1.41 -10.09 18.14
N LEU A 388 0.09 -10.22 18.06
CA LEU A 388 -0.79 -9.21 17.45
C LEU A 388 -0.71 -7.85 18.16
N ASP A 389 -0.37 -7.84 19.45
CA ASP A 389 -0.23 -6.61 20.22
C ASP A 389 0.99 -5.76 19.82
N LEU A 390 1.88 -6.26 18.95
CA LEU A 390 2.87 -5.43 18.25
C LEU A 390 2.23 -4.25 17.52
N LEU A 391 1.07 -4.45 16.88
CA LEU A 391 0.37 -3.38 16.16
C LEU A 391 -0.20 -2.30 17.10
N ASN A 392 -0.43 -2.63 18.37
CA ASN A 392 -0.88 -1.66 19.38
C ASN A 392 0.29 -0.91 20.02
N ARG A 393 1.45 -1.57 20.15
CA ARG A 393 2.55 -1.11 21.01
C ARG A 393 3.76 -0.57 20.26
N CYS A 394 3.76 -0.68 18.93
CA CYS A 394 4.71 -0.07 18.02
C CYS A 394 4.06 1.13 17.31
N PRO A 395 4.40 2.38 17.67
CA PRO A 395 3.78 3.57 17.09
C PRO A 395 3.88 3.63 15.56
N GLN A 396 4.97 3.11 14.96
CA GLN A 396 5.17 3.06 13.52
C GLN A 396 4.11 2.22 12.79
N LEU A 397 3.65 1.13 13.43
CA LEU A 397 2.63 0.24 12.87
C LEU A 397 1.21 0.74 13.19
N GLY A 398 1.05 1.47 14.30
CA GLY A 398 -0.24 1.91 14.80
C GLY A 398 -1.00 2.89 13.89
N ALA A 399 -0.30 3.60 13.00
CA ALA A 399 -0.87 4.62 12.12
C ALA A 399 -1.59 4.06 10.88
N ASP A 400 -1.27 2.84 10.45
CA ASP A 400 -1.88 2.24 9.26
C ASP A 400 -3.23 1.60 9.60
N GLN A 401 -4.31 2.25 9.18
CA GLN A 401 -5.68 1.79 9.43
C GLN A 401 -6.00 0.49 8.69
N LEU A 402 -5.42 0.28 7.51
CA LEU A 402 -5.72 -0.90 6.69
C LEU A 402 -5.04 -2.13 7.28
N LEU A 403 -3.79 -1.99 7.72
CA LEU A 403 -3.07 -3.05 8.45
C LEU A 403 -3.81 -3.47 9.73
N ARG A 404 -4.47 -2.52 10.40
CA ARG A 404 -5.26 -2.74 11.63
C ARG A 404 -6.73 -3.11 11.37
N SER A 405 -7.11 -3.36 10.13
CA SER A 405 -8.46 -3.84 9.79
C SER A 405 -8.65 -5.33 10.12
N ALA A 406 -9.88 -5.83 10.00
CA ALA A 406 -10.16 -7.25 10.23
C ALA A 406 -9.53 -8.18 9.17
N HIS A 407 -9.37 -7.69 7.95
CA HIS A 407 -8.85 -8.43 6.79
C HIS A 407 -7.87 -7.55 6.00
N PRO A 408 -6.65 -7.28 6.54
CA PRO A 408 -5.70 -6.33 5.93
C PRO A 408 -5.16 -6.81 4.58
N TRP A 409 -5.07 -8.13 4.40
CA TRP A 409 -4.42 -8.75 3.26
C TRP A 409 -5.42 -8.98 2.11
N SER A 410 -5.19 -8.37 0.94
CA SER A 410 -6.11 -8.52 -0.19
C SER A 410 -6.09 -9.93 -0.78
N VAL A 411 -4.90 -10.53 -0.87
CA VAL A 411 -4.68 -11.88 -1.40
C VAL A 411 -3.93 -12.71 -0.37
N ALA A 412 -4.42 -13.91 -0.10
CA ALA A 412 -3.78 -14.88 0.80
C ALA A 412 -3.53 -16.22 0.10
N ALA A 413 -2.59 -16.98 0.64
CA ALA A 413 -2.33 -18.37 0.28
C ALA A 413 -2.27 -19.23 1.55
N SER A 414 -2.82 -20.44 1.45
CA SER A 414 -2.78 -21.42 2.54
C SER A 414 -2.62 -22.84 2.01
N VAL A 415 -2.07 -23.71 2.84
CA VAL A 415 -1.93 -25.14 2.57
C VAL A 415 -2.74 -25.90 3.60
N ILE A 416 -3.56 -26.85 3.16
CA ILE A 416 -4.38 -27.70 4.03
C ILE A 416 -4.17 -29.18 3.72
N THR A 417 -4.48 -30.03 4.70
CA THR A 417 -4.45 -31.49 4.56
C THR A 417 -5.67 -32.01 3.78
N ALA A 418 -5.61 -33.27 3.34
CA ALA A 418 -6.74 -33.91 2.66
C ALA A 418 -7.95 -34.08 3.60
N GLU A 419 -7.72 -34.41 4.87
CA GLU A 419 -8.78 -34.57 5.87
C GLU A 419 -9.53 -33.26 6.12
N GLU A 420 -8.81 -32.14 6.18
CA GLU A 420 -9.41 -30.80 6.28
C GLU A 420 -10.20 -30.41 5.02
N ALA A 421 -9.75 -30.84 3.85
CA ALA A 421 -10.44 -30.55 2.59
C ALA A 421 -11.73 -31.37 2.44
N ASP A 422 -11.75 -32.62 2.89
CA ASP A 422 -12.87 -33.55 2.76
C ASP A 422 -13.93 -33.36 3.86
N GLY A 423 -13.54 -32.86 5.04
CA GLY A 423 -14.45 -32.59 6.17
C GLY A 423 -15.24 -31.28 6.06
N GLN A 424 -15.10 -30.55 4.96
CA GLN A 424 -15.65 -29.22 4.77
C GLN A 424 -16.86 -29.26 3.83
N ASP A 425 -17.96 -29.85 4.31
CA ASP A 425 -19.23 -29.98 3.57
C ASP A 425 -19.84 -28.61 3.21
N ASP A 426 -19.49 -27.56 3.96
CA ASP A 426 -19.76 -26.15 3.68
C ASP A 426 -18.46 -25.36 3.81
N PHE A 427 -18.11 -24.56 2.79
CA PHE A 427 -16.97 -23.66 2.88
C PHE A 427 -17.28 -22.54 3.89
N ASP A 428 -16.58 -22.50 5.03
CA ASP A 428 -16.79 -21.49 6.08
C ASP A 428 -15.87 -20.27 5.90
N ALA A 429 -16.29 -19.11 6.38
CA ALA A 429 -15.55 -17.85 6.41
C ALA A 429 -14.14 -17.99 7.02
N ALA A 430 -13.94 -18.98 7.91
CA ALA A 430 -12.65 -19.30 8.50
C ALA A 430 -11.54 -19.69 7.50
N CYS A 431 -11.92 -20.10 6.28
CA CYS A 431 -10.99 -20.43 5.20
C CYS A 431 -10.78 -19.27 4.21
N ALA A 432 -11.59 -18.22 4.26
CA ALA A 432 -11.46 -17.04 3.41
C ALA A 432 -10.48 -16.04 4.05
N LEU A 433 -9.20 -16.36 3.98
CA LEU A 433 -8.13 -15.65 4.68
C LEU A 433 -7.85 -14.25 4.10
N GLY A 434 -7.75 -14.17 2.77
CA GLY A 434 -7.61 -12.91 2.06
C GLY A 434 -8.94 -12.19 1.98
N ARG A 435 -8.91 -10.86 2.02
CA ARG A 435 -10.08 -10.00 1.89
C ARG A 435 -10.79 -10.24 0.55
N SER A 436 -10.04 -10.27 -0.55
CA SER A 436 -10.58 -10.42 -1.89
C SER A 436 -10.44 -11.84 -2.43
N LEU A 437 -9.28 -12.46 -2.26
CA LEU A 437 -8.95 -13.76 -2.85
C LEU A 437 -8.07 -14.59 -1.91
N THR A 438 -8.36 -15.88 -1.78
CA THR A 438 -7.50 -16.87 -1.13
C THR A 438 -7.23 -18.01 -2.09
N MET A 439 -5.95 -18.31 -2.32
CA MET A 439 -5.53 -19.55 -2.97
C MET A 439 -5.32 -20.61 -1.91
N GLN A 440 -6.12 -21.67 -1.93
CA GLN A 440 -5.92 -22.80 -1.03
C GLN A 440 -5.35 -23.98 -1.79
N ILE A 441 -4.27 -24.56 -1.27
CA ILE A 441 -3.55 -25.69 -1.84
C ILE A 441 -3.76 -26.91 -0.94
N ARG A 442 -4.12 -28.05 -1.52
CA ARG A 442 -4.17 -29.33 -0.82
C ARG A 442 -2.80 -30.00 -0.87
N GLU A 443 -2.21 -30.25 0.29
CA GLU A 443 -0.81 -30.71 0.41
C GLU A 443 -0.53 -32.03 -0.34
N GLY A 444 -1.46 -32.99 -0.29
CA GLY A 444 -1.25 -34.33 -0.83
C GLY A 444 -1.10 -34.38 -2.35
N ASP A 445 -2.03 -33.78 -3.09
CA ASP A 445 -2.10 -33.85 -4.56
C ASP A 445 -1.88 -32.50 -5.25
N GLY A 446 -1.63 -31.43 -4.49
CA GLY A 446 -1.44 -30.08 -5.03
C GLY A 446 -2.67 -29.51 -5.72
N ALA A 447 -3.87 -30.02 -5.43
CA ALA A 447 -5.08 -29.39 -5.92
C ALA A 447 -5.20 -27.97 -5.38
N VAL A 448 -5.69 -27.07 -6.21
CA VAL A 448 -5.92 -25.66 -5.88
C VAL A 448 -7.40 -25.36 -5.98
N ARG A 449 -7.92 -24.58 -5.02
CA ARG A 449 -9.20 -23.89 -5.16
C ARG A 449 -9.04 -22.41 -4.83
N TRP A 450 -9.89 -21.60 -5.42
CA TRP A 450 -9.96 -20.16 -5.18
C TRP A 450 -11.17 -19.86 -4.34
N ILE A 451 -10.96 -19.09 -3.28
CA ILE A 451 -12.02 -18.59 -2.43
C ILE A 451 -12.01 -17.08 -2.58
N TYR A 452 -13.17 -16.47 -2.85
CA TYR A 452 -13.23 -15.05 -3.13
C TYR A 452 -14.52 -14.42 -2.63
N ASP A 453 -14.48 -13.10 -2.48
CA ASP A 453 -15.64 -12.29 -2.17
C ASP A 453 -16.30 -11.80 -3.46
N THR A 454 -17.52 -12.28 -3.74
CA THR A 454 -18.32 -11.92 -4.92
C THR A 454 -18.77 -10.47 -4.91
N ALA A 455 -18.75 -9.80 -3.75
CA ALA A 455 -18.97 -8.37 -3.66
C ALA A 455 -17.78 -7.56 -4.23
N ILE A 456 -16.60 -8.17 -4.34
CA ILE A 456 -15.36 -7.53 -4.83
C ILE A 456 -14.98 -8.04 -6.23
N LEU A 457 -15.08 -9.34 -6.46
CA LEU A 457 -14.61 -10.02 -7.66
C LEU A 457 -15.77 -10.72 -8.39
N ASP A 458 -15.86 -10.52 -9.71
CA ASP A 458 -16.83 -11.25 -10.53
C ASP A 458 -16.39 -12.72 -10.70
N PRO A 459 -17.30 -13.71 -10.57
CA PRO A 459 -16.96 -15.13 -10.75
C PRO A 459 -16.27 -15.43 -12.10
N GLY A 460 -16.69 -14.75 -13.18
CA GLY A 460 -16.04 -14.90 -14.48
C GLY A 460 -14.59 -14.44 -14.46
N GLN A 461 -14.27 -13.35 -13.77
CA GLN A 461 -12.89 -12.88 -13.61
C GLN A 461 -12.02 -13.90 -12.86
N VAL A 462 -12.56 -14.54 -11.82
CA VAL A 462 -11.84 -15.60 -11.09
C VAL A 462 -11.60 -16.82 -11.98
N GLU A 463 -12.53 -17.16 -12.87
CA GLU A 463 -12.33 -18.22 -13.88
C GLU A 463 -11.21 -17.86 -14.89
N TYR A 464 -11.13 -16.60 -15.35
CA TYR A 464 -10.01 -16.13 -16.18
C TYR A 464 -8.67 -16.24 -15.42
N LEU A 465 -8.65 -15.78 -14.16
CA LEU A 465 -7.47 -15.87 -13.30
C LEU A 465 -7.01 -17.33 -13.13
N ALA A 466 -7.93 -18.25 -12.81
CA ALA A 466 -7.62 -19.66 -12.64
C ALA A 466 -7.01 -20.25 -13.92
N ARG A 467 -7.57 -19.94 -15.09
CA ARG A 467 -7.03 -20.38 -16.38
C ARG A 467 -5.63 -19.83 -16.66
N HIS A 468 -5.40 -18.54 -16.42
CA HIS A 468 -4.08 -17.93 -16.62
C HIS A 468 -3.05 -18.48 -15.63
N PHE A 469 -3.46 -18.71 -14.38
CA PHE A 469 -2.65 -19.36 -13.35
C PHE A 469 -2.21 -20.76 -13.78
N PHE A 470 -3.13 -21.62 -14.21
CA PHE A 470 -2.79 -22.99 -14.63
C PHE A 470 -1.96 -23.00 -15.92
N ALA A 471 -2.18 -22.06 -16.84
CA ALA A 471 -1.31 -21.90 -18.02
C ALA A 471 0.14 -21.59 -17.63
N LEU A 472 0.36 -20.72 -16.64
CA LEU A 472 1.69 -20.46 -16.08
C LEU A 472 2.27 -21.67 -15.36
N ALA A 473 1.47 -22.34 -14.53
CA ALA A 473 1.91 -23.52 -13.78
C ALA A 473 2.41 -24.61 -14.76
N SER A 474 1.64 -24.94 -15.79
CA SER A 474 2.06 -25.91 -16.81
C SER A 474 3.26 -25.40 -17.62
N ALA A 475 3.34 -24.10 -17.94
CA ALA A 475 4.49 -23.53 -18.66
C ALA A 475 5.80 -23.61 -17.86
N GLY A 476 5.75 -23.48 -16.54
CA GLY A 476 6.90 -23.64 -15.65
C GLY A 476 7.47 -25.07 -15.65
N CYS A 477 6.65 -26.09 -15.94
CA CYS A 477 7.09 -27.48 -16.04
C CYS A 477 7.68 -27.82 -17.41
N SER A 478 7.22 -27.14 -18.46
CA SER A 478 7.59 -27.45 -19.84
C SER A 478 9.08 -27.20 -20.11
N PRO A 479 9.86 -28.20 -20.60
CA PRO A 479 11.28 -28.03 -20.88
C PRO A 479 11.60 -26.91 -21.87
N SER A 480 10.71 -26.64 -22.83
CA SER A 480 10.89 -25.61 -23.85
C SER A 480 10.55 -24.19 -23.36
N HIS A 481 9.77 -24.07 -22.28
CA HIS A 481 9.28 -22.79 -21.76
C HIS A 481 9.93 -22.40 -20.43
N ARG A 482 10.23 -23.36 -19.55
CA ARG A 482 10.81 -23.12 -18.22
C ARG A 482 12.14 -22.35 -18.24
N LEU A 483 12.88 -22.45 -19.35
CA LEU A 483 14.15 -21.76 -19.54
C LEU A 483 14.00 -20.31 -20.04
N ARG A 484 12.77 -19.89 -20.39
CA ARG A 484 12.49 -18.54 -20.85
C ARG A 484 12.27 -17.60 -19.64
N PRO A 485 12.49 -16.30 -19.83
CA PRO A 485 12.04 -15.28 -18.89
C PRO A 485 10.54 -15.41 -18.58
N VAL A 486 10.15 -15.27 -17.31
CA VAL A 486 8.76 -15.40 -16.86
C VAL A 486 7.83 -14.36 -17.50
N GLY A 487 8.36 -13.19 -17.87
CA GLY A 487 7.64 -12.15 -18.62
C GLY A 487 7.28 -12.57 -20.06
N ARG A 488 7.96 -13.59 -20.61
CA ARG A 488 7.72 -14.13 -21.96
C ARG A 488 6.91 -15.42 -21.98
N LEU A 489 6.46 -15.90 -20.83
CA LEU A 489 5.54 -17.04 -20.78
C LEU A 489 4.15 -16.60 -21.25
N ASP A 490 3.45 -17.46 -21.97
CA ASP A 490 2.09 -17.18 -22.41
C ASP A 490 1.13 -17.31 -21.22
N LEU A 491 0.49 -16.22 -20.82
CA LEU A 491 -0.60 -16.21 -19.83
C LEU A 491 -1.92 -16.65 -20.46
N VAL A 492 -2.12 -16.21 -21.70
CA VAL A 492 -3.40 -16.27 -22.40
C VAL A 492 -3.43 -17.53 -23.25
N GLY A 493 -4.42 -18.39 -22.99
CA GLY A 493 -4.61 -19.62 -23.76
C GLY A 493 -4.99 -19.35 -25.23
N PRO A 494 -4.89 -20.35 -26.12
CA PRO A 494 -5.09 -20.17 -27.56
C PRO A 494 -6.46 -19.57 -27.95
N ARG A 495 -7.53 -19.93 -27.22
CA ARG A 495 -8.89 -19.42 -27.47
C ARG A 495 -9.00 -17.93 -27.17
N GLU A 496 -8.51 -17.51 -26.01
CA GLU A 496 -8.55 -16.11 -25.59
C GLU A 496 -7.61 -15.26 -26.46
N ARG A 497 -6.45 -15.82 -26.87
CA ARG A 497 -5.56 -15.15 -27.83
C ARG A 497 -6.25 -14.89 -29.17
N ARG A 498 -7.01 -15.86 -29.70
CA ARG A 498 -7.80 -15.68 -30.93
C ARG A 498 -8.84 -14.57 -30.76
N LEU A 499 -9.58 -14.59 -29.65
CA LEU A 499 -10.57 -13.56 -29.36
C LEU A 499 -9.94 -12.16 -29.38
N LEU A 500 -8.82 -11.97 -28.68
CA LEU A 500 -8.13 -10.69 -28.52
C LEU A 500 -7.46 -10.19 -29.80
N LEU A 501 -6.83 -11.09 -30.58
CA LEU A 501 -6.00 -10.71 -31.72
C LEU A 501 -6.72 -10.78 -33.06
N GLU A 502 -7.70 -11.67 -33.19
CA GLU A 502 -8.40 -11.94 -34.45
C GLU A 502 -9.84 -11.44 -34.37
N GLU A 503 -10.67 -11.98 -33.47
CA GLU A 503 -12.12 -11.75 -33.48
C GLU A 503 -12.50 -10.30 -33.14
N TRP A 504 -11.91 -9.70 -32.11
CA TRP A 504 -12.14 -8.29 -31.78
C TRP A 504 -11.53 -7.32 -32.80
N ASN A 505 -10.53 -7.78 -33.56
CA ASN A 505 -9.87 -6.97 -34.59
C ASN A 505 -10.42 -7.24 -36.00
N ASP A 506 -11.45 -8.08 -36.16
CA ASP A 506 -12.14 -8.32 -37.44
C ASP A 506 -13.05 -7.14 -37.80
N THR A 507 -12.41 -5.99 -37.98
CA THR A 507 -13.02 -4.68 -38.24
C THR A 507 -12.78 -4.23 -39.67
N ALA A 508 -12.25 -5.12 -40.53
CA ALA A 508 -11.97 -4.84 -41.92
C ALA A 508 -13.28 -4.67 -42.71
N VAL A 509 -13.56 -3.44 -43.13
CA VAL A 509 -14.68 -3.10 -44.00
C VAL A 509 -14.13 -2.53 -45.30
N PRO A 510 -14.63 -2.96 -46.49
CA PRO A 510 -14.23 -2.35 -47.75
C PRO A 510 -14.51 -0.84 -47.72
N PHE A 511 -13.46 -0.04 -47.82
CA PHE A 511 -13.54 1.42 -47.92
C PHE A 511 -12.99 1.83 -49.29
N ALA A 512 -13.50 2.93 -49.85
CA ALA A 512 -13.02 3.44 -51.13
C ALA A 512 -11.68 4.16 -50.92
N ASP A 513 -10.59 3.38 -50.85
CA ASP A 513 -9.25 3.82 -50.45
C ASP A 513 -8.66 4.96 -51.30
N GLU A 514 -9.24 5.27 -52.46
CA GLU A 514 -8.74 6.25 -53.43
C GLU A 514 -9.48 7.60 -53.43
N ALA A 515 -10.61 7.71 -52.71
CA ALA A 515 -11.42 8.92 -52.70
C ALA A 515 -10.96 9.90 -51.62
N CYS A 516 -10.82 11.17 -51.97
CA CYS A 516 -10.57 12.22 -50.97
C CYS A 516 -11.89 12.64 -50.29
N VAL A 517 -11.81 13.16 -49.06
CA VAL A 517 -12.99 13.63 -48.28
C VAL A 517 -13.85 14.63 -49.06
N HIS A 518 -13.23 15.56 -49.79
CA HIS A 518 -13.96 16.54 -50.59
C HIS A 518 -14.69 15.91 -51.81
N GLU A 519 -14.20 14.81 -52.37
CA GLU A 519 -14.87 14.09 -53.47
C GLU A 519 -16.14 13.40 -52.98
N MET A 520 -16.13 12.87 -51.74
CA MET A 520 -17.34 12.33 -51.10
C MET A 520 -18.39 13.42 -50.89
N PHE A 521 -17.96 14.62 -50.47
CA PHE A 521 -18.83 15.78 -50.38
C PHE A 521 -19.38 16.19 -51.75
N GLU A 522 -18.55 16.23 -52.78
CA GLU A 522 -18.97 16.56 -54.16
C GLU A 522 -19.97 15.54 -54.73
N ALA A 523 -19.80 14.26 -54.43
CA ALA A 523 -20.76 13.22 -54.81
C ALA A 523 -22.13 13.46 -54.15
N GLN A 524 -22.15 13.87 -52.87
CA GLN A 524 -23.38 14.25 -52.18
C GLN A 524 -24.02 15.51 -52.78
N VAL A 525 -23.21 16.50 -53.16
CA VAL A 525 -23.68 17.72 -53.86
C VAL A 525 -24.35 17.36 -55.19
N ALA A 526 -23.78 16.42 -55.95
CA ALA A 526 -24.38 15.95 -57.19
C ALA A 526 -25.68 15.18 -56.96
N CYS A 527 -25.78 14.42 -55.86
CA CYS A 527 -26.94 13.62 -55.52
C CYS A 527 -28.13 14.47 -55.04
N SER A 528 -27.90 15.46 -54.19
CA SER A 528 -28.96 16.26 -53.53
C SER A 528 -28.56 17.73 -53.42
N PRO A 529 -28.46 18.45 -54.54
CA PRO A 529 -27.87 19.78 -54.56
C PRO A 529 -28.65 20.83 -53.78
N ASP A 530 -29.99 20.76 -53.80
CA ASP A 530 -30.86 21.77 -53.18
C ASP A 530 -31.26 21.38 -51.74
N ALA A 531 -30.77 20.25 -51.23
CA ALA A 531 -30.94 19.88 -49.83
C ALA A 531 -30.09 20.77 -48.92
N VAL A 532 -30.56 21.03 -47.71
CA VAL A 532 -29.85 21.81 -46.69
C VAL A 532 -28.58 21.04 -46.26
N ALA A 533 -27.42 21.68 -46.41
CA ALA A 533 -26.12 21.15 -46.02
C ALA A 533 -25.63 21.71 -44.68
N LEU A 534 -25.97 22.97 -44.35
CA LEU A 534 -25.51 23.64 -43.15
C LEU A 534 -26.57 24.61 -42.61
N VAL A 535 -26.72 24.63 -41.28
CA VAL A 535 -27.62 25.55 -40.55
C VAL A 535 -26.81 26.30 -39.50
N HIS A 536 -26.94 27.63 -39.45
CA HIS A 536 -26.27 28.47 -38.46
C HIS A 536 -27.09 29.74 -38.17
N GLU A 537 -27.33 30.04 -36.88
CA GLU A 537 -28.03 31.25 -36.40
C GLU A 537 -29.33 31.60 -37.17
N GLY A 538 -30.07 30.57 -37.61
CA GLY A 538 -31.34 30.72 -38.33
C GLY A 538 -31.23 30.85 -39.86
N GLY A 539 -30.02 30.78 -40.42
CA GLY A 539 -29.77 30.66 -41.85
C GLY A 539 -29.50 29.22 -42.28
N GLU A 540 -29.94 28.87 -43.50
CA GLU A 540 -29.68 27.57 -44.14
C GLU A 540 -28.86 27.77 -45.42
N ILE A 541 -27.92 26.86 -45.68
CA ILE A 541 -27.13 26.81 -46.91
C ILE A 541 -27.31 25.44 -47.53
N SER A 542 -27.68 25.40 -48.81
CA SER A 542 -27.81 24.16 -49.58
C SER A 542 -26.45 23.55 -49.94
N TYR A 543 -26.42 22.26 -50.28
CA TYR A 543 -25.19 21.59 -50.77
C TYR A 543 -24.58 22.30 -51.97
N ARG A 544 -25.40 22.74 -52.92
CA ARG A 544 -24.98 23.49 -54.11
C ARG A 544 -24.30 24.80 -53.74
N GLU A 545 -24.91 25.58 -52.85
CA GLU A 545 -24.38 26.88 -52.42
C GLU A 545 -23.08 26.73 -51.63
N LEU A 546 -23.02 25.76 -50.71
CA LEU A 546 -21.82 25.47 -49.93
C LEU A 546 -20.67 25.04 -50.83
N ASN A 547 -20.94 24.17 -51.81
CA ASN A 547 -19.94 23.72 -52.77
C ASN A 547 -19.42 24.86 -53.65
N ALA A 548 -20.30 25.72 -54.16
CA ALA A 548 -19.92 26.88 -54.97
C ALA A 548 -19.01 27.84 -54.18
N ARG A 549 -19.34 28.13 -52.92
CA ARG A 549 -18.51 28.95 -52.02
C ARG A 549 -17.14 28.32 -51.78
N ALA A 550 -17.10 27.03 -51.45
CA ALA A 550 -15.85 26.30 -51.22
C ALA A 550 -14.98 26.22 -52.48
N ASN A 551 -15.57 26.05 -53.67
CA ASN A 551 -14.86 26.02 -54.94
C ASN A 551 -14.21 27.35 -55.29
N ARG A 552 -14.92 28.47 -55.07
CA ARG A 552 -14.34 29.82 -55.27
C ARG A 552 -13.10 30.02 -54.40
N LEU A 553 -13.17 29.62 -53.13
CA LEU A 553 -12.03 29.65 -52.22
C LEU A 553 -10.90 28.71 -52.68
N ALA A 554 -11.23 27.48 -53.09
CA ALA A 554 -10.24 26.51 -53.54
C ALA A 554 -9.44 27.03 -54.75
N HIS A 555 -10.11 27.60 -55.76
CA HIS A 555 -9.43 28.20 -56.91
C HIS A 555 -8.54 29.38 -56.53
N ARG A 556 -8.91 30.15 -55.51
CA ARG A 556 -8.07 31.23 -54.97
C ARG A 556 -6.83 30.67 -54.29
N LEU A 557 -6.98 29.64 -53.45
CA LEU A 557 -5.89 28.96 -52.78
C LEU A 557 -4.92 28.30 -53.78
N ILE A 558 -5.43 27.66 -54.84
CA ILE A 558 -4.61 27.10 -55.93
C ILE A 558 -3.79 28.20 -56.61
N ARG A 559 -4.38 29.38 -56.91
CA ARG A 559 -3.65 30.51 -57.48
C ARG A 559 -2.58 31.08 -56.53
N LEU A 560 -2.77 30.96 -55.23
CA LEU A 560 -1.78 31.34 -54.21
C LEU A 560 -0.65 30.31 -54.05
N GLY A 561 -0.76 29.15 -54.70
CA GLY A 561 0.26 28.11 -54.71
C GLY A 561 -0.01 26.94 -53.77
N VAL A 562 -1.23 26.81 -53.24
CA VAL A 562 -1.62 25.59 -52.51
C VAL A 562 -1.52 24.39 -53.45
N ARG A 563 -0.83 23.36 -52.96
CA ARG A 563 -0.61 22.07 -53.60
C ARG A 563 -0.73 20.95 -52.55
N PRO A 564 -0.76 19.67 -52.94
CA PRO A 564 -0.74 18.55 -51.98
C PRO A 564 0.29 18.74 -50.85
N ASP A 565 -0.11 18.37 -49.63
CA ASP A 565 0.62 18.53 -48.36
C ASP A 565 0.95 19.98 -47.95
N THR A 566 0.36 20.99 -48.60
CA THR A 566 0.52 22.38 -48.18
C THR A 566 -0.43 22.69 -47.03
N ARG A 567 0.11 23.23 -45.93
CA ARG A 567 -0.71 23.63 -44.77
C ARG A 567 -1.32 25.00 -44.98
N VAL A 568 -2.59 25.14 -44.63
CA VAL A 568 -3.31 26.42 -44.61
C VAL A 568 -3.90 26.59 -43.21
N GLY A 569 -3.51 27.65 -42.51
CA GLY A 569 -4.08 27.98 -41.21
C GLY A 569 -5.54 28.41 -41.36
N ILE A 570 -6.40 28.03 -40.42
CA ILE A 570 -7.79 28.49 -40.35
C ILE A 570 -8.02 29.04 -38.95
N CYS A 571 -8.10 30.36 -38.83
CA CYS A 571 -8.41 31.06 -37.60
C CYS A 571 -9.72 31.82 -37.79
N VAL A 572 -10.84 31.13 -37.62
CA VAL A 572 -12.19 31.63 -37.94
C VAL A 572 -13.11 31.29 -36.78
N GLU A 573 -13.98 32.20 -36.38
CA GLU A 573 -15.00 31.92 -35.37
C GLU A 573 -16.06 30.95 -35.91
N ARG A 574 -16.84 30.32 -35.03
CA ARG A 574 -17.88 29.37 -35.45
C ARG A 574 -18.90 30.06 -36.35
N SER A 575 -18.83 29.78 -37.65
CA SER A 575 -19.67 30.37 -38.69
C SER A 575 -19.67 29.47 -39.93
N PRO A 576 -20.57 29.70 -40.91
CA PRO A 576 -20.54 28.99 -42.18
C PRO A 576 -19.20 29.10 -42.93
N LEU A 577 -18.47 30.21 -42.74
CA LEU A 577 -17.16 30.43 -43.34
C LEU A 577 -16.13 29.38 -42.90
N MET A 578 -16.27 28.84 -41.69
CA MET A 578 -15.39 27.78 -41.21
C MET A 578 -15.51 26.51 -42.08
N ILE A 579 -16.74 26.10 -42.41
CA ILE A 579 -16.95 24.91 -43.26
C ILE A 579 -16.52 25.19 -44.70
N VAL A 580 -16.78 26.40 -45.21
CA VAL A 580 -16.27 26.85 -46.51
C VAL A 580 -14.74 26.80 -46.55
N ALA A 581 -14.06 27.23 -45.48
CA ALA A 581 -12.61 27.21 -45.34
C ALA A 581 -12.06 25.78 -45.36
N LEU A 582 -12.62 24.89 -44.55
CA LEU A 582 -12.21 23.48 -44.48
C LEU A 582 -12.35 22.81 -45.85
N LEU A 583 -13.52 22.91 -46.49
CA LEU A 583 -13.77 22.32 -47.80
C LEU A 583 -12.91 22.97 -48.89
N GLY A 584 -12.75 24.29 -48.86
CA GLY A 584 -11.94 25.03 -49.83
C GLY A 584 -10.46 24.65 -49.78
N VAL A 585 -9.91 24.46 -48.58
CA VAL A 585 -8.53 23.98 -48.38
C VAL A 585 -8.38 22.56 -48.93
N LEU A 586 -9.27 21.64 -48.55
CA LEU A 586 -9.22 20.25 -49.03
C LEU A 586 -9.38 20.15 -50.56
N LYS A 587 -10.29 20.94 -51.15
CA LYS A 587 -10.51 21.01 -52.61
C LYS A 587 -9.32 21.63 -53.37
N ALA A 588 -8.55 22.50 -52.73
CA ALA A 588 -7.31 23.02 -53.27
C ALA A 588 -6.15 22.01 -53.19
N GLY A 589 -6.36 20.88 -52.50
CA GLY A 589 -5.33 19.89 -52.17
C GLY A 589 -4.47 20.26 -50.98
N GLY A 590 -4.83 21.29 -50.21
CA GLY A 590 -4.13 21.63 -48.98
C GLY A 590 -4.65 20.85 -47.77
N ALA A 591 -3.87 20.88 -46.70
CA ALA A 591 -4.24 20.41 -45.37
C ALA A 591 -4.55 21.60 -44.47
N TYR A 592 -5.66 21.57 -43.77
CA TYR A 592 -5.98 22.68 -42.87
C TYR A 592 -5.32 22.51 -41.50
N VAL A 593 -4.95 23.64 -40.90
CA VAL A 593 -4.43 23.74 -39.53
C VAL A 593 -5.41 24.61 -38.74
N PRO A 594 -6.29 24.04 -37.90
CA PRO A 594 -7.25 24.83 -37.15
C PRO A 594 -6.54 25.58 -36.03
N LEU A 595 -6.77 26.89 -35.97
CA LEU A 595 -6.22 27.84 -35.01
C LEU A 595 -7.39 28.45 -34.24
N ASP A 596 -7.66 27.94 -33.04
CA ASP A 596 -8.76 28.44 -32.22
C ASP A 596 -8.46 29.87 -31.74
N PRO A 597 -9.23 30.90 -32.14
CA PRO A 597 -8.99 32.28 -31.71
C PRO A 597 -9.04 32.47 -30.19
N ALA A 598 -9.67 31.56 -29.45
CA ALA A 598 -9.72 31.61 -27.99
C ALA A 598 -8.42 31.15 -27.30
N TYR A 599 -7.47 30.56 -28.05
CA TYR A 599 -6.18 30.16 -27.48
C TYR A 599 -5.30 31.38 -27.17
N PRO A 600 -4.44 31.29 -26.14
CA PRO A 600 -3.45 32.33 -25.86
C PRO A 600 -2.56 32.60 -27.08
N ALA A 601 -2.17 33.87 -27.26
CA ALA A 601 -1.36 34.31 -28.40
C ALA A 601 -0.07 33.49 -28.56
N ASP A 602 0.69 33.26 -27.49
CA ASP A 602 1.92 32.45 -27.53
C ASP A 602 1.69 31.03 -28.08
N ARG A 603 0.53 30.42 -27.77
CA ARG A 603 0.18 29.09 -28.26
C ARG A 603 -0.13 29.10 -29.75
N LEU A 604 -0.87 30.09 -30.21
CA LEU A 604 -1.19 30.27 -31.63
C LEU A 604 0.06 30.62 -32.44
N ALA A 605 0.94 31.47 -31.91
CA ALA A 605 2.23 31.81 -32.51
C ALA A 605 3.12 30.57 -32.66
N PHE A 606 3.22 29.75 -31.61
CA PHE A 606 3.90 28.46 -31.67
C PHE A 606 3.32 27.56 -32.77
N MET A 607 2.00 27.38 -32.82
CA MET A 607 1.35 26.54 -33.84
C MET A 607 1.58 27.06 -35.26
N LEU A 608 1.57 28.38 -35.46
CA LEU A 608 1.87 29.01 -36.75
C LEU A 608 3.32 28.79 -37.16
N SER A 609 4.27 29.00 -36.24
CA SER A 609 5.70 28.78 -36.50
C SER A 609 5.98 27.31 -36.81
N ASP A 610 5.42 26.38 -36.03
CA ASP A 610 5.67 24.95 -36.16
C ASP A 610 5.01 24.35 -37.43
N SER A 611 3.77 24.76 -37.74
CA SER A 611 3.06 24.28 -38.93
C SER A 611 3.49 24.97 -40.23
N ASN A 612 4.07 26.17 -40.15
CA ASN A 612 4.54 26.97 -41.29
C ASN A 612 3.53 26.96 -42.47
N PRO A 613 2.30 27.50 -42.26
CA PRO A 613 1.26 27.47 -43.29
C PRO A 613 1.58 28.45 -44.42
N LEU A 614 1.18 28.09 -45.65
CA LEU A 614 1.35 28.96 -46.83
C LEU A 614 0.48 30.21 -46.74
N ALA A 615 -0.68 30.13 -46.07
CA ALA A 615 -1.59 31.22 -45.83
C ALA A 615 -2.43 30.94 -44.58
N VAL A 616 -3.00 31.98 -43.97
CA VAL A 616 -3.99 31.84 -42.89
C VAL A 616 -5.33 32.41 -43.36
N LEU A 617 -6.38 31.61 -43.30
CA LEU A 617 -7.76 32.02 -43.52
C LEU A 617 -8.32 32.61 -42.22
N ALA A 618 -8.86 33.81 -42.29
CA ALA A 618 -9.46 34.52 -41.17
C ALA A 618 -10.82 35.11 -41.56
N ASP A 619 -11.67 35.42 -40.60
CA ASP A 619 -12.90 36.18 -40.81
C ASP A 619 -12.71 37.64 -40.36
N ALA A 620 -13.77 38.44 -40.46
CA ALA A 620 -13.72 39.86 -40.08
C ALA A 620 -13.37 40.08 -38.60
N ASN A 621 -13.64 39.11 -37.72
CA ASN A 621 -13.38 39.23 -36.29
C ASN A 621 -11.95 38.78 -35.94
N THR A 622 -11.39 37.83 -36.68
CA THR A 622 -10.08 37.24 -36.40
C THR A 622 -8.93 37.77 -37.27
N VAL A 623 -9.22 38.43 -38.39
CA VAL A 623 -8.20 38.94 -39.32
C VAL A 623 -7.19 39.89 -38.65
N GLY A 624 -7.67 40.75 -37.75
CA GLY A 624 -6.81 41.67 -36.99
C GLY A 624 -5.92 40.96 -35.97
N LEU A 625 -6.46 39.94 -35.29
CA LEU A 625 -5.72 39.11 -34.33
C LEU A 625 -4.56 38.38 -35.04
N VAL A 626 -4.87 37.69 -36.14
CA VAL A 626 -3.86 36.94 -36.92
C VAL A 626 -2.82 37.87 -37.52
N GLY A 627 -3.24 39.04 -38.05
CA GLY A 627 -2.33 40.03 -38.62
C GLY A 627 -1.30 40.53 -37.60
N ALA A 628 -1.75 40.92 -36.40
CA ALA A 628 -0.87 41.39 -35.33
C ALA A 628 0.14 40.30 -34.89
N MET A 629 -0.31 39.06 -34.79
CA MET A 629 0.54 37.92 -34.42
C MET A 629 1.66 37.65 -35.44
N LEU A 630 1.33 37.68 -36.74
CA LEU A 630 2.31 37.44 -37.80
C LEU A 630 3.32 38.59 -37.90
N GLU A 631 2.90 39.83 -37.62
CA GLU A 631 3.79 40.99 -37.53
C GLU A 631 4.78 40.86 -36.36
N GLU A 632 4.32 40.43 -35.19
CA GLU A 632 5.16 40.22 -34.01
C GLU A 632 6.22 39.12 -34.20
N GLU A 633 5.85 38.03 -34.89
CA GLU A 633 6.75 36.91 -35.23
C GLU A 633 7.63 37.18 -36.47
N GLY A 634 7.43 38.31 -37.16
CA GLY A 634 8.16 38.64 -38.40
C GLY A 634 7.88 37.67 -39.55
N ALA A 635 6.74 36.98 -39.54
CA ALA A 635 6.38 35.94 -40.50
C ALA A 635 5.71 36.54 -41.74
N ALA A 636 6.25 36.27 -42.93
CA ALA A 636 5.68 36.69 -44.21
C ALA A 636 4.55 35.75 -44.70
N CYS A 637 3.59 35.43 -43.85
CA CYS A 637 2.43 34.58 -44.18
C CYS A 637 1.22 35.45 -44.56
N PRO A 638 0.62 35.29 -45.75
CA PRO A 638 -0.57 36.06 -46.14
C PRO A 638 -1.81 35.66 -45.33
N VAL A 639 -2.52 36.65 -44.80
CA VAL A 639 -3.84 36.47 -44.18
C VAL A 639 -4.94 36.77 -45.21
N LEU A 640 -5.86 35.83 -45.38
CA LEU A 640 -6.98 35.92 -46.31
C LEU A 640 -8.28 36.10 -45.54
N ASP A 641 -8.87 37.28 -45.65
CA ASP A 641 -10.21 37.57 -45.13
C ASP A 641 -11.27 36.86 -45.97
N LEU A 642 -11.92 35.86 -45.38
CA LEU A 642 -12.98 35.06 -45.99
C LEU A 642 -14.23 35.88 -46.29
N THR A 643 -14.52 36.94 -45.53
CA THR A 643 -15.70 37.80 -45.75
C THR A 643 -15.57 38.62 -47.03
N VAL A 644 -14.34 39.01 -47.39
CA VAL A 644 -14.02 39.65 -48.67
C VAL A 644 -13.97 38.61 -49.78
N ALA A 645 -13.36 37.45 -49.51
CA ALA A 645 -13.25 36.37 -50.50
C ALA A 645 -14.60 35.81 -50.97
N GLU A 646 -15.65 35.84 -50.14
CA GLU A 646 -17.01 35.46 -50.55
C GLU A 646 -17.63 36.42 -51.59
N ARG A 647 -17.19 37.68 -51.61
CA ARG A 647 -17.68 38.73 -52.52
C ARG A 647 -16.91 38.78 -53.84
N ASP A 648 -15.70 38.26 -53.83
CA ASP A 648 -14.86 38.14 -55.03
C ASP A 648 -15.46 37.06 -55.95
N GLY A 649 -15.90 37.49 -57.14
CA GLY A 649 -16.35 36.54 -58.18
C GLY A 649 -15.25 35.53 -58.51
N GLY A 650 -15.65 34.30 -58.87
CA GLY A 650 -14.70 33.22 -59.15
C GLY A 650 -15.38 31.98 -59.72
N SER A 651 -14.57 31.01 -60.17
CA SER A 651 -15.10 29.74 -60.68
C SER A 651 -15.81 28.97 -59.56
N GLU A 652 -17.05 28.55 -59.83
CA GLU A 652 -17.85 27.69 -58.95
C GLU A 652 -17.68 26.20 -59.29
N ALA A 653 -16.89 25.86 -60.32
CA ALA A 653 -16.64 24.48 -60.71
C ALA A 653 -15.64 23.81 -59.75
N ASN A 654 -15.85 22.53 -59.46
CA ASN A 654 -14.91 21.75 -58.65
C ASN A 654 -13.51 21.76 -59.30
N PRO A 655 -12.42 21.98 -58.54
CA PRO A 655 -11.07 21.75 -59.04
C PRO A 655 -10.88 20.31 -59.50
N VAL A 656 -10.12 20.10 -60.57
CA VAL A 656 -9.85 18.75 -61.09
C VAL A 656 -8.70 18.12 -60.31
N ARG A 657 -8.99 17.11 -59.47
CA ARG A 657 -8.00 16.46 -58.58
C ARG A 657 -6.72 16.04 -59.28
N SER A 658 -6.83 15.46 -60.48
CA SER A 658 -5.70 14.92 -61.24
C SER A 658 -4.80 16.02 -61.80
N ALA A 659 -5.36 17.20 -62.05
CA ALA A 659 -4.58 18.38 -62.44
C ALA A 659 -3.76 18.94 -61.26
N LEU A 660 -4.17 18.66 -60.01
CA LEU A 660 -3.46 19.05 -58.79
C LEU A 660 -2.46 17.99 -58.31
N GLY A 661 -2.48 16.78 -58.87
CA GLY A 661 -1.69 15.65 -58.36
C GLY A 661 -2.14 15.14 -56.99
N LEU A 662 -3.38 15.43 -56.60
CA LEU A 662 -3.94 15.08 -55.29
C LEU A 662 -4.40 13.61 -55.26
N THR A 663 -4.10 12.92 -54.15
CA THR A 663 -4.48 11.54 -53.85
C THR A 663 -4.93 11.42 -52.39
N SER A 664 -5.60 10.33 -52.03
CA SER A 664 -6.07 10.04 -50.67
C SER A 664 -4.95 9.86 -49.62
N THR A 665 -3.69 9.74 -50.05
CA THR A 665 -2.52 9.62 -49.15
C THR A 665 -1.93 10.96 -48.70
N HIS A 666 -2.43 12.07 -49.25
CA HIS A 666 -1.98 13.41 -48.87
C HIS A 666 -2.72 13.89 -47.63
N LEU A 667 -2.09 14.84 -46.93
CA LEU A 667 -2.62 15.39 -45.69
C LEU A 667 -4.01 16.01 -45.86
N ALA A 668 -4.93 15.63 -44.98
CA ALA A 668 -6.22 16.30 -44.82
C ALA A 668 -6.11 17.45 -43.80
N TYR A 669 -5.41 17.22 -42.68
CA TYR A 669 -5.24 18.23 -41.64
C TYR A 669 -4.03 18.01 -40.73
N VAL A 670 -3.68 19.06 -40.00
CA VAL A 670 -2.74 18.99 -38.86
C VAL A 670 -3.43 19.54 -37.63
N ILE A 671 -3.75 18.68 -36.65
CA ILE A 671 -4.39 19.09 -35.39
C ILE A 671 -3.40 18.96 -34.24
N TYR A 672 -3.26 20.03 -33.46
CA TYR A 672 -2.36 20.05 -32.31
C TYR A 672 -3.01 19.42 -31.08
N THR A 673 -2.25 18.56 -30.40
CA THR A 673 -2.60 17.97 -29.10
C THR A 673 -1.58 18.37 -28.04
N SER A 674 -1.94 18.28 -26.76
CA SER A 674 -1.00 18.52 -25.65
C SER A 674 0.09 17.44 -25.65
N GLY A 675 1.35 17.84 -25.82
CA GLY A 675 2.48 16.92 -25.69
C GLY A 675 2.79 16.60 -24.22
N SER A 676 3.23 15.37 -23.97
CA SER A 676 3.75 14.93 -22.65
C SER A 676 4.95 15.76 -22.15
N THR A 677 5.60 16.50 -23.03
CA THR A 677 6.74 17.39 -22.75
C THR A 677 6.33 18.84 -22.48
N GLY A 678 5.02 19.15 -22.43
CA GLY A 678 4.48 20.50 -22.21
C GLY A 678 4.32 21.33 -23.50
N THR A 679 5.03 20.99 -24.58
CA THR A 679 4.88 21.64 -25.90
C THR A 679 3.81 20.94 -26.74
N PRO A 680 2.88 21.66 -27.40
CA PRO A 680 1.91 21.07 -28.32
C PRO A 680 2.57 20.30 -29.47
N LYS A 681 1.92 19.23 -29.96
CA LYS A 681 2.41 18.41 -31.08
C LYS A 681 1.36 18.35 -32.19
N GLY A 682 1.74 18.69 -33.43
CA GLY A 682 0.88 18.58 -34.60
C GLY A 682 0.74 17.14 -35.08
N VAL A 683 -0.47 16.59 -35.01
CA VAL A 683 -0.80 15.26 -35.55
C VAL A 683 -1.23 15.44 -37.01
N MET A 684 -0.46 14.83 -37.91
CA MET A 684 -0.65 14.87 -39.36
C MET A 684 -1.53 13.68 -39.76
N ILE A 685 -2.71 13.96 -40.32
CA ILE A 685 -3.68 12.96 -40.80
C ILE A 685 -3.92 13.13 -42.28
#